data_AF-A0A6I6E1N7-F1
#
_entry.id   AF-A0A6I6E1N7-F1
#
_cell.length_a   1.000
_cell.length_b   1.000
_cell.length_c   1.000
_cell.angle_alpha   90.00
_cell.angle_beta   90.00
_cell.angle_gamma   90.00
#
_symmetry.space_group_name_H-M   'P 1'
#
loop_
_entity.id
_entity.type
_entity.pdbx_description
1 polymer ?
#
loop_
_entity_poly.entity_id
_entity_poly.type
_entity_poly.pdbx_seq_one_letter_code
_entity_poly.pdbx_strand_id
1 'polypeptide(L)'
;MLVQHDATDAERFEQVIVESVRYILEHQDPRDYIDWADGYIPATLGLWDSSLDPVEITRLTRLLATLIWNATPLPSNAFQPRPLPQPAPQGPCPCGSGFTYGQCCGNLDELPQLSAELVWDIVIEQLSEDGIRAALASRAVPQPLLARIADRWLDEDRPGRVVALLEPLFAGSLESLDGRYEPALDLLCDAYDRLDHWRKKLGLLQHVCEEAGRALRAAAWQRLGIMHIDSGDYHLAQMAFTAAQRSDPDSPGTALLEITLLVAQHKDDLARERARFWMHRFRRLGVESERLWAFFQQVIVDPQAAMVNTQSDVLDPALVDLHDWVKVAMARPLPDYGRVKRRAPRAQTPMSPHSTQFELFAELDAHTPPSGDTDDAEALPDAWSDTGQPVSLRAPSEVRASEALWRRLYPGGKPYSIHLTLAEGIDVWSEPGWLDHLLGHPELADSLDVLDDLATALYVHPDSSLPWIAHALLTPVLDRAWSILQQVLPPDAGRQLPWSIEANRPALRLLFRRYLAHAQAGCSKEARHTLETLLRLNPQDNHGARAELMNLYLRDGEDERALALARRFPGDRLADLAYGEVLALYRLGREERARTVLQSVVRRLPRIPRYLTRKRIKRPRLDPLGVTLGGEDQAWLYREAMRDVWAAEPGALDWLKRCLV
;
A
#
# COMPACT_ATOMS: atom_id res chain seq x y z
N MET A 1 10.54 41.22 -12.35
CA MET A 1 10.70 41.67 -13.75
C MET A 1 12.00 41.19 -14.35
N LEU A 2 13.18 41.40 -13.74
CA LEU A 2 14.47 40.85 -14.24
C LEU A 2 14.47 39.30 -14.34
N VAL A 3 13.98 38.59 -13.32
CA VAL A 3 13.91 37.11 -13.29
C VAL A 3 12.99 36.51 -14.38
N GLN A 4 11.97 37.26 -14.82
CA GLN A 4 11.06 36.78 -15.87
C GLN A 4 11.65 36.93 -17.28
N HIS A 5 12.53 37.91 -17.50
CA HIS A 5 13.23 38.06 -18.78
C HIS A 5 14.24 36.93 -18.97
N ASP A 6 15.06 36.63 -17.94
CA ASP A 6 16.07 35.57 -18.00
C ASP A 6 15.46 34.17 -18.25
N ALA A 7 14.30 33.87 -17.67
CA ALA A 7 13.60 32.61 -17.90
C ALA A 7 13.06 32.49 -19.33
N THR A 8 12.49 33.58 -19.86
CA THR A 8 11.94 33.60 -21.23
C THR A 8 13.05 33.45 -22.29
N ASP A 9 14.23 34.03 -22.03
CA ASP A 9 15.38 33.94 -22.93
C ASP A 9 16.04 32.55 -22.87
N ALA A 10 16.05 31.89 -21.71
CA ALA A 10 16.48 30.50 -21.57
C ALA A 10 15.58 29.53 -22.35
N GLU A 11 14.25 29.67 -22.23
CA GLU A 11 13.26 28.87 -22.98
C GLU A 11 13.44 29.03 -24.50
N ARG A 12 13.65 30.25 -24.99
CA ARG A 12 13.90 30.53 -26.41
C ARG A 12 15.19 29.88 -26.89
N PHE A 13 16.24 29.88 -26.07
CA PHE A 13 17.51 29.24 -26.41
C PHE A 13 17.38 27.72 -26.48
N GLU A 14 16.68 27.11 -25.53
CA GLU A 14 16.36 25.68 -25.57
C GLU A 14 15.57 25.32 -26.84
N GLN A 15 14.55 26.13 -27.19
CA GLN A 15 13.79 25.95 -28.42
C GLN A 15 14.69 25.98 -29.66
N VAL A 16 15.67 26.89 -29.72
CA VAL A 16 16.63 26.94 -30.83
C VAL A 16 17.43 25.65 -30.97
N ILE A 17 17.86 25.05 -29.86
CA ILE A 17 18.61 23.79 -29.89
C ILE A 17 17.70 22.65 -30.37
N VAL A 18 16.52 22.50 -29.78
CA VAL A 18 15.56 21.43 -30.12
C VAL A 18 15.22 21.46 -31.61
N GLU A 19 14.87 22.65 -32.12
CA GLU A 19 14.44 22.83 -33.50
C GLU A 19 15.58 22.69 -34.50
N SER A 20 16.78 23.13 -34.12
CA SER A 20 17.99 22.90 -34.92
C SER A 20 18.32 21.41 -35.02
N VAL A 21 18.33 20.68 -33.90
CA VAL A 21 18.60 19.24 -33.89
C VAL A 21 17.58 18.50 -34.74
N ARG A 22 16.30 18.84 -34.63
CA ARG A 22 15.23 18.27 -35.46
C ARG A 22 15.50 18.49 -36.95
N TYR A 23 15.80 19.72 -37.36
CA TYR A 23 16.11 20.03 -38.75
C TYR A 23 17.34 19.26 -39.26
N ILE A 24 18.39 19.17 -38.46
CA ILE A 24 19.64 18.45 -38.78
C ILE A 24 19.38 16.97 -38.99
N LEU A 25 18.59 16.32 -38.13
CA LEU A 25 18.29 14.89 -38.24
C LEU A 25 17.48 14.55 -39.50
N GLU A 26 16.60 15.47 -39.93
CA GLU A 26 15.78 15.31 -41.13
C GLU A 26 16.59 15.49 -42.43
N HIS A 27 17.40 16.56 -42.52
CA HIS A 27 18.06 16.94 -43.78
C HIS A 27 19.51 16.44 -43.89
N GLN A 28 20.24 16.41 -42.77
CA GLN A 28 21.65 15.98 -42.67
C GLN A 28 22.62 16.66 -43.66
N ASP A 29 22.26 17.83 -44.20
CA ASP A 29 23.13 18.67 -45.03
C ASP A 29 23.52 19.95 -44.27
N PRO A 30 24.83 20.23 -44.14
CA PRO A 30 25.31 21.38 -43.37
C PRO A 30 24.97 22.73 -44.01
N ARG A 31 24.83 22.82 -45.33
CA ARG A 31 24.51 24.09 -46.00
C ARG A 31 23.04 24.40 -45.83
N ASP A 32 22.18 23.41 -46.06
CA ASP A 32 20.73 23.58 -45.91
C ASP A 32 20.37 23.99 -44.47
N TYR A 33 20.97 23.34 -43.47
CA TYR A 33 20.77 23.71 -42.06
C TYR A 33 21.21 25.13 -41.76
N ILE A 34 22.39 25.51 -42.26
CA ILE A 34 22.97 26.82 -42.00
C ILE A 34 22.15 27.94 -42.67
N ASP A 35 21.67 27.71 -43.89
CA ASP A 35 20.79 28.66 -44.60
C ASP A 35 19.43 28.79 -43.91
N TRP A 36 18.88 27.69 -43.38
CA TRP A 36 17.67 27.71 -42.55
C TRP A 36 17.88 28.47 -41.23
N ALA A 37 19.01 28.22 -40.56
CA ALA A 37 19.36 28.81 -39.28
C ALA A 37 19.53 30.35 -39.36
N ASP A 38 20.02 30.86 -40.50
CA ASP A 38 20.19 32.30 -40.75
C ASP A 38 18.86 33.08 -40.60
N GLY A 39 17.72 32.46 -40.90
CA GLY A 39 16.39 33.05 -40.68
C GLY A 39 15.79 32.68 -39.32
N TYR A 40 15.92 31.42 -38.92
CA TYR A 40 15.23 30.88 -37.74
C TYR A 40 15.79 31.39 -36.42
N ILE A 41 17.12 31.32 -36.22
CA ILE A 41 17.76 31.65 -34.93
C ILE A 41 17.52 33.12 -34.53
N PRO A 42 17.76 34.12 -35.41
CA PRO A 42 17.45 35.51 -35.10
C PRO A 42 15.98 35.78 -34.77
N ALA A 43 15.06 35.10 -35.45
CA ALA A 43 13.62 35.28 -35.22
C ALA A 43 13.22 34.74 -33.85
N THR A 44 13.66 33.53 -33.50
CA THR A 44 13.31 32.87 -32.23
C THR A 44 13.93 33.56 -31.02
N LEU A 45 15.18 34.03 -31.14
CA LEU A 45 15.87 34.77 -30.08
C LEU A 45 15.51 36.27 -30.03
N GLY A 46 14.65 36.75 -30.93
CA GLY A 46 14.28 38.17 -30.99
C GLY A 46 15.44 39.11 -31.33
N LEU A 47 16.48 38.61 -32.02
CA LEU A 47 17.69 39.40 -32.31
C LEU A 47 17.40 40.56 -33.26
N TRP A 48 16.40 40.45 -34.12
CA TRP A 48 15.99 41.53 -35.03
C TRP A 48 15.47 42.77 -34.31
N ASP A 49 14.92 42.60 -33.10
CA ASP A 49 14.39 43.67 -32.27
C ASP A 49 15.44 44.20 -31.25
N SER A 50 16.66 43.65 -31.30
CA SER A 50 17.75 44.02 -30.40
C SER A 50 18.52 45.27 -30.87
N SER A 51 19.41 45.80 -30.03
CA SER A 51 20.30 46.91 -30.40
C SER A 51 21.55 46.48 -31.18
N LEU A 52 21.67 45.20 -31.55
CA LEU A 52 22.82 44.66 -32.27
C LEU A 52 22.78 45.08 -33.74
N ASP A 53 23.96 45.27 -34.33
CA ASP A 53 24.01 45.53 -35.76
C ASP A 53 23.78 44.24 -36.60
N PRO A 54 23.39 44.34 -37.88
CA PRO A 54 23.10 43.15 -38.70
C PRO A 54 24.29 42.20 -38.87
N VAL A 55 25.53 42.71 -38.79
CA VAL A 55 26.75 41.91 -38.90
C VAL A 55 26.96 41.10 -37.62
N GLU A 56 26.69 41.69 -36.46
CA GLU A 56 26.72 41.02 -35.17
C GLU A 56 25.65 39.95 -35.05
N ILE A 57 24.41 40.21 -35.51
CA ILE A 57 23.33 39.22 -35.55
C ILE A 57 23.77 38.02 -36.41
N THR A 58 24.27 38.28 -37.63
CA THR A 58 24.72 37.21 -38.55
C THR A 58 25.88 36.41 -37.95
N ARG A 59 26.82 37.09 -37.28
CA ARG A 59 27.93 36.45 -36.57
C ARG A 59 27.44 35.52 -35.46
N LEU A 60 26.54 36.00 -34.60
CA LEU A 60 26.00 35.22 -33.47
C LEU A 60 25.24 33.98 -33.97
N THR A 61 24.37 34.17 -34.97
CA THR A 61 23.63 33.08 -35.61
C THR A 61 24.56 32.01 -36.16
N ARG A 62 25.62 32.42 -36.88
CA ARG A 62 26.57 31.46 -37.47
C ARG A 62 27.34 30.68 -36.41
N LEU A 63 27.73 31.34 -35.32
CA LEU A 63 28.40 30.71 -34.19
C LEU A 63 27.50 29.67 -33.51
N LEU A 64 26.26 30.03 -33.19
CA LEU A 64 25.28 29.13 -32.57
C LEU A 64 24.93 27.95 -33.47
N ALA A 65 24.65 28.21 -34.75
CA ALA A 65 24.35 27.15 -35.71
C ALA A 65 25.53 26.18 -35.85
N THR A 66 26.76 26.71 -35.96
CA THR A 66 27.97 25.87 -36.04
C THR A 66 28.15 25.02 -34.78
N LEU A 67 27.92 25.58 -33.60
CA LEU A 67 27.98 24.84 -32.32
C LEU A 67 26.97 23.68 -32.29
N ILE A 68 25.71 23.94 -32.63
CA ILE A 68 24.66 22.91 -32.62
C ILE A 68 24.97 21.82 -33.65
N TRP A 69 25.35 22.19 -34.87
CA TRP A 69 25.76 21.22 -35.90
C TRP A 69 26.92 20.34 -35.44
N ASN A 70 27.98 20.96 -34.91
CA ASN A 70 29.18 20.24 -34.49
C ASN A 70 28.93 19.29 -33.32
N ALA A 71 27.90 19.54 -32.51
CA ALA A 71 27.51 18.68 -31.40
C ALA A 71 26.50 17.59 -31.79
N THR A 72 25.75 17.75 -32.89
CA THR A 72 24.65 16.85 -33.24
C THR A 72 25.14 15.52 -33.86
N PRO A 73 24.81 14.36 -33.27
CA PRO A 73 25.14 13.06 -33.84
C PRO A 73 24.28 12.78 -35.08
N LEU A 74 24.91 12.38 -36.19
CA LEU A 74 24.22 12.19 -37.47
C LEU A 74 23.93 10.70 -37.75
N PRO A 75 22.67 10.31 -38.06
CA PRO A 75 22.35 8.93 -38.44
C PRO A 75 23.18 8.41 -39.62
N SER A 76 23.43 9.26 -40.64
CA SER A 76 24.27 8.92 -41.80
C SER A 76 25.75 8.69 -41.46
N ASN A 77 26.19 9.07 -40.26
CA ASN A 77 27.56 8.93 -39.79
C ASN A 77 27.65 8.06 -38.53
N ALA A 78 26.85 6.99 -38.47
CA ALA A 78 26.81 6.06 -37.33
C ALA A 78 26.56 6.75 -35.97
N PHE A 79 25.80 7.83 -35.98
CA PHE A 79 25.51 8.68 -34.82
C PHE A 79 26.75 9.32 -34.19
N GLN A 80 27.77 9.58 -35.00
CA GLN A 80 28.91 10.42 -34.63
C GLN A 80 28.74 11.83 -35.23
N PRO A 81 29.04 12.90 -34.48
CA PRO A 81 29.03 14.25 -35.04
C PRO A 81 30.02 14.39 -36.21
N ARG A 82 29.70 15.27 -37.15
CA ARG A 82 30.59 15.60 -38.29
C ARG A 82 30.85 17.10 -38.31
N PRO A 83 31.82 17.60 -37.53
CA PRO A 83 32.07 19.02 -37.41
C PRO A 83 32.38 19.71 -38.74
N LEU A 84 31.93 20.95 -38.90
CA LEU A 84 32.23 21.77 -40.07
C LEU A 84 33.75 22.06 -40.17
N PRO A 85 34.33 22.06 -41.37
CA PRO A 85 35.73 22.43 -41.55
C PRO A 85 35.93 23.90 -41.20
N GLN A 86 36.89 24.19 -40.31
CA GLN A 86 37.25 25.55 -39.94
C GLN A 86 38.08 26.23 -41.05
N PRO A 87 37.73 27.45 -41.50
CA PRO A 87 38.56 28.22 -42.41
C PRO A 87 39.92 28.57 -41.82
N ALA A 88 40.91 28.87 -42.67
CA ALA A 88 42.18 29.43 -42.20
C ALA A 88 41.96 30.79 -41.50
N PRO A 89 42.70 31.13 -40.43
CA PRO A 89 42.48 32.38 -39.67
C PRO A 89 42.47 33.65 -40.53
N GLN A 90 43.34 33.71 -41.54
CA GLN A 90 43.46 34.81 -42.50
C GLN A 90 42.48 34.76 -43.68
N GLY A 91 41.69 33.68 -43.80
CA GLY A 91 40.66 33.53 -44.83
C GLY A 91 39.42 34.39 -44.56
N PRO A 92 38.54 34.59 -45.56
CA PRO A 92 37.29 35.31 -45.36
C PRO A 92 36.37 34.58 -44.38
N CYS A 93 35.72 35.32 -43.49
CA CYS A 93 34.77 34.73 -42.54
C CYS A 93 33.48 34.27 -43.25
N PRO A 94 33.00 33.04 -43.02
CA PRO A 94 31.81 32.50 -43.69
C PRO A 94 30.48 33.12 -43.23
N CYS A 95 30.48 33.96 -42.18
CA CYS A 95 29.29 34.71 -41.75
C CYS A 95 29.03 35.98 -42.59
N GLY A 96 29.87 36.30 -43.59
CA GLY A 96 29.65 37.46 -44.45
C GLY A 96 29.98 38.82 -43.82
N SER A 97 30.63 38.84 -42.65
CA SER A 97 30.99 40.07 -41.92
C SER A 97 32.05 40.95 -42.60
N GLY A 98 32.74 40.44 -43.63
CA GLY A 98 33.85 41.12 -44.30
C GLY A 98 35.19 41.08 -43.54
N PHE A 99 35.22 40.56 -42.31
CA PHE A 99 36.44 40.32 -41.55
C PHE A 99 37.11 38.98 -41.90
N THR A 100 38.35 38.81 -41.44
CA THR A 100 39.03 37.51 -41.48
C THR A 100 38.41 36.56 -40.46
N TYR A 101 38.43 35.24 -40.73
CA TYR A 101 37.81 34.24 -39.86
C TYR A 101 38.33 34.34 -38.42
N GLY A 102 39.65 34.44 -38.23
CA GLY A 102 40.28 34.55 -36.91
C GLY A 102 39.89 35.79 -36.12
N GLN A 103 39.45 36.87 -36.79
CA GLN A 103 38.99 38.10 -36.14
C GLN A 103 37.47 38.14 -35.90
N CYS A 104 36.72 37.13 -36.37
CA CYS A 104 35.25 37.15 -36.33
C CYS A 104 34.64 35.89 -35.70
N CYS A 105 34.56 34.78 -36.44
CA CYS A 105 33.99 33.50 -35.96
C CYS A 105 35.05 32.47 -35.53
N GLY A 106 36.34 32.85 -35.56
CA GLY A 106 37.47 31.96 -35.27
C GLY A 106 37.59 31.53 -33.82
N ASN A 107 36.93 32.23 -32.91
CA ASN A 107 36.95 31.94 -31.46
C ASN A 107 35.80 31.00 -31.06
N LEU A 108 35.43 30.04 -31.91
CA LEU A 108 34.34 29.10 -31.62
C LEU A 108 34.61 28.29 -30.33
N ASP A 109 35.88 27.96 -30.07
CA ASP A 109 36.30 27.18 -28.89
C ASP A 109 36.20 27.98 -27.58
N GLU A 110 36.04 29.31 -27.63
CA GLU A 110 35.82 30.16 -26.45
C GLU A 110 34.35 30.15 -25.99
N LEU A 111 33.43 29.60 -26.79
CA LEU A 111 32.02 29.49 -26.45
C LEU A 111 31.74 28.24 -25.58
N PRO A 112 30.72 28.29 -24.70
CA PRO A 112 30.26 27.11 -23.99
C PRO A 112 29.88 26.00 -24.97
N GLN A 113 30.53 24.84 -24.84
CA GLN A 113 30.20 23.67 -25.66
C GLN A 113 28.87 23.07 -25.19
N LEU A 114 28.07 22.60 -26.16
CA LEU A 114 26.87 21.83 -25.85
C LEU A 114 27.28 20.47 -25.32
N SER A 115 26.73 20.08 -24.17
CA SER A 115 27.01 18.76 -23.60
C SER A 115 26.45 17.67 -24.51
N ALA A 116 27.21 16.59 -24.69
CA ALA A 116 26.75 15.45 -25.49
C ALA A 116 25.45 14.84 -24.94
N GLU A 117 25.28 14.81 -23.61
CA GLU A 117 24.08 14.30 -22.96
C GLU A 117 22.85 15.16 -23.29
N LEU A 118 22.96 16.50 -23.23
CA LEU A 118 21.86 17.41 -23.62
C LEU A 118 21.40 17.18 -25.05
N VAL A 119 22.36 17.11 -25.99
CA VAL A 119 22.02 16.91 -27.41
C VAL A 119 21.42 15.53 -27.63
N TRP A 120 21.95 14.49 -26.98
CA TRP A 120 21.41 13.14 -27.11
C TRP A 120 20.01 12.98 -26.52
N ASP A 121 19.67 13.69 -25.45
CA ASP A 121 18.33 13.66 -24.87
C ASP A 121 17.28 14.12 -25.91
N ILE A 122 17.58 15.22 -26.61
CA ILE A 122 16.75 15.73 -27.72
C ILE A 122 16.75 14.75 -28.89
N VAL A 123 17.90 14.21 -29.29
CA VAL A 123 18.00 13.26 -30.41
C VAL A 123 17.15 12.02 -30.16
N ILE A 124 17.19 11.43 -28.96
CA ILE A 124 16.41 10.23 -28.61
C ILE A 124 14.91 10.48 -28.82
N GLU A 125 14.43 11.66 -28.45
CA GLU A 125 13.02 12.05 -28.59
C GLU A 125 12.58 12.17 -30.07
N GLN A 126 13.48 12.60 -30.95
CA GLN A 126 13.19 12.77 -32.38
C GLN A 126 13.35 11.48 -33.21
N LEU A 127 13.98 10.44 -32.67
CA LEU A 127 14.24 9.20 -33.43
C LEU A 127 13.01 8.28 -33.51
N SER A 128 12.85 7.66 -34.68
CA SER A 128 11.92 6.54 -34.88
C SER A 128 12.44 5.27 -34.20
N GLU A 129 11.58 4.24 -34.07
CA GLU A 129 11.97 2.96 -33.45
C GLU A 129 13.15 2.28 -34.18
N ASP A 130 13.24 2.43 -35.51
CA ASP A 130 14.38 1.93 -36.29
C ASP A 130 15.64 2.77 -36.05
N GLY A 131 15.49 4.09 -35.91
CA GLY A 131 16.57 5.00 -35.55
C GLY A 131 17.17 4.70 -34.17
N ILE A 132 16.32 4.47 -33.16
CA ILE A 132 16.76 4.06 -31.81
C ILE A 132 17.53 2.74 -31.88
N ARG A 133 17.02 1.74 -32.61
CA ARG A 133 17.71 0.45 -32.78
C ARG A 133 19.09 0.62 -33.42
N ALA A 134 19.21 1.47 -34.45
CA ALA A 134 20.47 1.76 -35.10
C ALA A 134 21.46 2.49 -34.15
N ALA A 135 20.98 3.45 -33.36
CA ALA A 135 21.80 4.19 -32.39
C ALA A 135 22.32 3.29 -31.25
N LEU A 136 21.49 2.36 -30.75
CA LEU A 136 21.91 1.37 -29.77
C LEU A 136 22.94 0.40 -30.36
N ALA A 137 22.74 -0.04 -31.61
CA ALA A 137 23.68 -0.92 -32.30
C ALA A 137 25.05 -0.26 -32.53
N SER A 138 25.09 1.06 -32.77
CA SER A 138 26.35 1.81 -32.90
C SER A 138 27.03 2.13 -31.55
N ARG A 139 26.35 1.87 -30.42
CA ARG A 139 26.82 2.20 -29.06
C ARG A 139 27.14 3.68 -28.87
N ALA A 140 26.48 4.55 -29.63
CA ALA A 140 26.73 5.99 -29.58
C ALA A 140 25.92 6.69 -28.48
N VAL A 141 24.82 6.07 -28.01
CA VAL A 141 23.96 6.61 -26.96
C VAL A 141 24.70 6.64 -25.62
N PRO A 142 24.78 7.79 -24.92
CA PRO A 142 25.31 7.87 -23.57
C PRO A 142 24.56 6.94 -22.62
N GLN A 143 25.30 6.15 -21.84
CA GLN A 143 24.71 5.12 -20.97
C GLN A 143 23.64 5.64 -19.99
N PRO A 144 23.78 6.81 -19.34
CA PRO A 144 22.73 7.33 -18.46
C PRO A 144 21.39 7.59 -19.18
N LEU A 145 21.45 7.93 -20.48
CA LEU A 145 20.27 8.24 -21.29
C LEU A 145 19.55 7.00 -21.81
N LEU A 146 20.08 5.80 -21.57
CA LEU A 146 19.35 4.56 -21.85
C LEU A 146 18.02 4.50 -21.07
N ALA A 147 17.95 5.16 -19.91
CA ALA A 147 16.72 5.34 -19.15
C ALA A 147 15.62 6.02 -19.98
N ARG A 148 15.94 7.04 -20.80
CA ARG A 148 14.95 7.75 -21.63
C ARG A 148 14.31 6.84 -22.68
N ILE A 149 15.11 5.93 -23.25
CA ILE A 149 14.62 4.94 -24.21
C ILE A 149 13.77 3.89 -23.49
N ALA A 150 14.22 3.45 -22.31
CA ALA A 150 13.50 2.48 -21.50
C ALA A 150 12.13 2.99 -21.02
N ASP A 151 12.06 4.25 -20.62
CA ASP A 151 10.83 4.94 -20.18
C ASP A 151 9.76 4.86 -21.28
N ARG A 152 10.12 5.29 -22.50
CA ARG A 152 9.25 5.17 -23.69
C ARG A 152 8.80 3.74 -23.97
N TRP A 153 9.69 2.74 -23.84
CA TRP A 153 9.31 1.35 -24.04
C TRP A 153 8.42 0.80 -22.92
N LEU A 154 8.56 1.31 -21.71
CA LEU A 154 7.69 0.95 -20.60
C LEU A 154 6.29 1.55 -20.82
N ASP A 155 6.18 2.79 -21.30
CA ASP A 155 4.89 3.39 -21.70
C ASP A 155 4.20 2.61 -22.84
N GLU A 156 4.97 2.06 -23.78
CA GLU A 156 4.49 1.18 -24.86
C GLU A 156 4.18 -0.27 -24.40
N ASP A 157 4.26 -0.54 -23.10
CA ASP A 157 4.11 -1.85 -22.46
C ASP A 157 5.05 -2.95 -23.01
N ARG A 158 6.34 -2.61 -23.14
CA ARG A 158 7.40 -3.51 -23.60
C ARG A 158 8.46 -3.78 -22.51
N PRO A 159 8.09 -4.27 -21.31
CA PRO A 159 9.02 -4.40 -20.18
C PRO A 159 10.18 -5.37 -20.45
N GLY A 160 9.99 -6.40 -21.29
CA GLY A 160 11.08 -7.31 -21.69
C GLY A 160 12.22 -6.60 -22.43
N ARG A 161 11.92 -5.56 -23.21
CA ARG A 161 12.94 -4.76 -23.90
C ARG A 161 13.70 -3.86 -22.94
N VAL A 162 13.00 -3.32 -21.94
CA VAL A 162 13.60 -2.52 -20.85
C VAL A 162 14.62 -3.36 -20.08
N VAL A 163 14.25 -4.58 -19.68
CA VAL A 163 15.18 -5.51 -19.00
C VAL A 163 16.39 -5.80 -19.87
N ALA A 164 16.19 -6.14 -21.16
CA ALA A 164 17.30 -6.43 -22.06
C ALA A 164 18.27 -5.24 -22.27
N LEU A 165 17.77 -4.01 -22.14
CA LEU A 165 18.56 -2.78 -22.29
C LEU A 165 19.32 -2.39 -21.02
N LEU A 166 18.64 -2.44 -19.86
CA LEU A 166 19.15 -1.86 -18.62
C LEU A 166 19.83 -2.89 -17.72
N GLU A 167 19.41 -4.16 -17.70
CA GLU A 167 20.03 -5.21 -16.87
C GLU A 167 21.56 -5.33 -17.09
N PRO A 168 22.11 -5.21 -18.32
CA PRO A 168 23.55 -5.23 -18.53
C PRO A 168 24.32 -4.09 -17.86
N LEU A 169 23.69 -2.94 -17.59
CA LEU A 169 24.34 -1.81 -16.90
C LEU A 169 24.70 -2.15 -15.46
N PHE A 170 23.90 -3.00 -14.82
CA PHE A 170 24.02 -3.35 -13.41
C PHE A 170 24.59 -4.76 -13.18
N ALA A 171 25.06 -5.43 -14.23
CA ALA A 171 25.59 -6.80 -14.14
C ALA A 171 27.08 -6.85 -13.72
N GLY A 172 27.80 -5.72 -13.83
CA GLY A 172 29.22 -5.59 -13.52
C GLY A 172 29.48 -4.73 -12.28
N SER A 173 30.72 -4.25 -12.13
CA SER A 173 31.08 -3.35 -11.04
C SER A 173 30.28 -2.04 -11.11
N LEU A 174 29.69 -1.65 -9.98
CA LEU A 174 28.85 -0.46 -9.86
C LEU A 174 29.61 0.77 -9.35
N GLU A 175 30.92 0.66 -9.11
CA GLU A 175 31.74 1.74 -8.53
C GLU A 175 31.77 3.01 -9.38
N SER A 176 31.67 2.86 -10.71
CA SER A 176 31.67 3.96 -11.67
C SER A 176 30.30 4.59 -11.92
N LEU A 177 29.22 4.00 -11.39
CA LEU A 177 27.87 4.51 -11.60
C LEU A 177 27.50 5.55 -10.54
N ASP A 178 27.12 6.74 -10.99
CA ASP A 178 26.69 7.85 -10.15
C ASP A 178 25.16 8.02 -10.15
N GLY A 179 24.67 9.10 -9.53
CA GLY A 179 23.23 9.36 -9.42
C GLY A 179 22.49 9.50 -10.76
N ARG A 180 23.18 9.74 -11.89
CA ARG A 180 22.52 9.84 -13.21
C ARG A 180 21.92 8.51 -13.68
N TYR A 181 22.30 7.40 -13.07
CA TYR A 181 21.76 6.07 -13.36
C TYR A 181 20.54 5.71 -12.49
N GLU A 182 20.14 6.57 -11.55
CA GLU A 182 18.96 6.34 -10.70
C GLU A 182 17.69 6.07 -11.53
N PRO A 183 17.36 6.86 -12.58
CA PRO A 183 16.21 6.56 -13.44
C PRO A 183 16.30 5.19 -14.13
N ALA A 184 17.50 4.75 -14.51
CA ALA A 184 17.68 3.43 -15.11
C ALA A 184 17.45 2.30 -14.09
N LEU A 185 17.88 2.47 -12.84
CA LEU A 185 17.61 1.52 -11.76
C LEU A 185 16.10 1.41 -11.49
N ASP A 186 15.44 2.55 -11.43
CA ASP A 186 14.00 2.65 -11.18
C ASP A 186 13.19 1.96 -12.28
N LEU A 187 13.43 2.31 -13.54
CA LEU A 187 12.74 1.71 -14.68
C LEU A 187 13.01 0.21 -14.82
N LEU A 188 14.20 -0.26 -14.46
CA LEU A 188 14.50 -1.69 -14.43
C LEU A 188 13.71 -2.42 -13.33
N CYS A 189 13.54 -1.80 -12.16
CA CYS A 189 12.68 -2.35 -11.10
C CYS A 189 11.22 -2.42 -11.56
N ASP A 190 10.71 -1.35 -12.16
CA ASP A 190 9.32 -1.29 -12.66
C ASP A 190 9.09 -2.32 -13.77
N ALA A 191 10.07 -2.52 -14.66
CA ALA A 191 10.01 -3.57 -15.67
C ALA A 191 10.05 -4.99 -15.07
N TYR A 192 10.76 -5.22 -13.97
CA TYR A 192 10.71 -6.49 -13.25
C TYR A 192 9.36 -6.72 -12.58
N ASP A 193 8.73 -5.69 -12.02
CA ASP A 193 7.41 -5.80 -11.40
C ASP A 193 6.36 -6.20 -12.45
N ARG A 194 6.36 -5.56 -13.63
CA ARG A 194 5.45 -5.94 -14.74
C ARG A 194 5.66 -7.35 -15.30
N LEU A 195 6.81 -7.96 -15.05
CA LEU A 195 7.16 -9.32 -15.49
C LEU A 195 7.07 -10.35 -14.35
N ASP A 196 6.60 -9.96 -13.16
CA ASP A 196 6.60 -10.79 -11.94
C ASP A 196 7.99 -11.33 -11.55
N HIS A 197 9.06 -10.62 -11.95
CA HIS A 197 10.45 -11.00 -11.71
C HIS A 197 10.98 -10.53 -10.35
N TRP A 198 10.18 -10.67 -9.28
CA TRP A 198 10.49 -10.14 -7.95
C TRP A 198 11.85 -10.60 -7.37
N ARG A 199 12.27 -11.85 -7.67
CA ARG A 199 13.56 -12.38 -7.20
C ARG A 199 14.75 -11.68 -7.87
N LYS A 200 14.62 -11.36 -9.16
CA LYS A 200 15.66 -10.61 -9.88
C LYS A 200 15.75 -9.19 -9.36
N LYS A 201 14.60 -8.53 -9.15
CA LYS A 201 14.52 -7.20 -8.53
C LYS A 201 15.20 -7.17 -7.16
N LEU A 202 14.89 -8.13 -6.28
CA LEU A 202 15.52 -8.20 -4.97
C LEU A 202 17.04 -8.41 -5.05
N GLY A 203 17.51 -9.31 -5.93
CA GLY A 203 18.94 -9.54 -6.14
C GLY A 203 19.68 -8.31 -6.68
N LEU A 204 19.08 -7.59 -7.63
CA LEU A 204 19.60 -6.33 -8.16
C LEU A 204 19.73 -5.29 -7.05
N LEU A 205 18.65 -5.05 -6.28
CA LEU A 205 18.66 -4.04 -5.23
C LEU A 205 19.69 -4.34 -4.14
N GLN A 206 19.83 -5.61 -3.74
CA GLN A 206 20.86 -6.04 -2.78
C GLN A 206 22.27 -5.77 -3.31
N HIS A 207 22.54 -6.09 -4.57
CA HIS A 207 23.83 -5.82 -5.20
C HIS A 207 24.14 -4.31 -5.24
N VAL A 208 23.17 -3.47 -5.62
CA VAL A 208 23.32 -2.01 -5.64
C VAL A 208 23.52 -1.45 -4.22
N CYS A 209 22.83 -1.99 -3.21
CA CYS A 209 23.02 -1.60 -1.82
C CYS A 209 24.44 -1.87 -1.30
N GLU A 210 25.12 -2.89 -1.81
CA GLU A 210 26.45 -3.31 -1.39
C GLU A 210 27.57 -2.55 -2.11
N GLU A 211 27.48 -2.42 -3.45
CA GLU A 211 28.62 -1.96 -4.26
C GLU A 211 28.48 -0.54 -4.81
N ALA A 212 27.27 -0.03 -5.01
CA ALA A 212 27.08 1.22 -5.74
C ALA A 212 27.51 2.47 -4.95
N GLY A 213 27.71 3.58 -5.67
CA GLY A 213 27.96 4.89 -5.09
C GLY A 213 26.79 5.41 -4.23
N ARG A 214 27.04 6.50 -3.49
CA ARG A 214 26.12 7.02 -2.45
C ARG A 214 24.67 7.22 -2.91
N ALA A 215 24.46 7.76 -4.11
CA ALA A 215 23.14 8.13 -4.62
C ALA A 215 22.34 6.88 -5.03
N LEU A 216 22.94 6.01 -5.87
CA LEU A 216 22.32 4.75 -6.26
C LEU A 216 22.07 3.81 -5.08
N ARG A 217 23.00 3.78 -4.11
CA ARG A 217 22.80 3.02 -2.87
C ARG A 217 21.59 3.52 -2.10
N ALA A 218 21.40 4.84 -2.02
CA ALA A 218 20.22 5.41 -1.40
C ALA A 218 18.94 5.03 -2.16
N ALA A 219 18.93 5.16 -3.48
CA ALA A 219 17.80 4.77 -4.34
C ALA A 219 17.43 3.29 -4.18
N ALA A 220 18.41 2.38 -4.13
CA ALA A 220 18.16 0.96 -3.90
C ALA A 220 17.53 0.68 -2.52
N TRP A 221 18.04 1.33 -1.46
CA TRP A 221 17.43 1.24 -0.14
C TRP A 221 16.03 1.86 -0.09
N GLN A 222 15.77 2.91 -0.87
CA GLN A 222 14.44 3.50 -0.99
C GLN A 222 13.44 2.50 -1.56
N ARG A 223 13.78 1.85 -2.66
CA ARG A 223 12.97 0.79 -3.29
C ARG A 223 12.74 -0.41 -2.36
N LEU A 224 13.77 -0.88 -1.65
CA LEU A 224 13.61 -1.93 -0.64
C LEU A 224 12.70 -1.49 0.51
N GLY A 225 12.82 -0.23 0.93
CA GLY A 225 11.97 0.35 1.98
C GLY A 225 10.49 0.30 1.59
N ILE A 226 10.15 0.68 0.35
CA ILE A 226 8.79 0.62 -0.18
C ILE A 226 8.30 -0.85 -0.21
N MET A 227 9.09 -1.78 -0.73
CA MET A 227 8.73 -3.21 -0.72
C MET A 227 8.43 -3.73 0.69
N HIS A 228 9.19 -3.29 1.70
CA HIS A 228 8.94 -3.67 3.08
C HIS A 228 7.67 -3.01 3.66
N ILE A 229 7.36 -1.77 3.27
CA ILE A 229 6.10 -1.11 3.62
C ILE A 229 4.92 -1.89 3.05
N ASP A 230 4.96 -2.27 1.78
CA ASP A 230 3.89 -2.99 1.09
C ASP A 230 3.65 -4.37 1.73
N SER A 231 4.71 -5.05 2.19
CA SER A 231 4.61 -6.31 2.92
C SER A 231 4.17 -6.18 4.39
N GLY A 232 4.07 -4.97 4.93
CA GLY A 232 3.77 -4.71 6.35
C GLY A 232 4.96 -4.90 7.31
N ASP A 233 6.17 -5.16 6.80
CA ASP A 233 7.39 -5.36 7.59
C ASP A 233 8.03 -4.01 8.00
N TYR A 234 7.33 -3.24 8.82
CA TYR A 234 7.74 -1.88 9.19
C TYR A 234 9.12 -1.79 9.86
N HIS A 235 9.57 -2.84 10.54
CA HIS A 235 10.92 -2.90 11.11
C HIS A 235 11.99 -2.90 10.01
N LEU A 236 11.82 -3.72 8.96
CA LEU A 236 12.75 -3.77 7.83
C LEU A 236 12.67 -2.49 7.00
N ALA A 237 11.47 -1.93 6.84
CA ALA A 237 11.29 -0.63 6.19
C ALA A 237 12.04 0.49 6.93
N GLN A 238 11.99 0.52 8.26
CA GLN A 238 12.75 1.48 9.08
C GLN A 238 14.27 1.30 8.95
N MET A 239 14.75 0.06 8.85
CA MET A 239 16.16 -0.23 8.60
C MET A 239 16.59 0.28 7.22
N ALA A 240 15.79 0.01 6.19
CA ALA A 240 16.03 0.46 4.83
C ALA A 240 16.04 1.99 4.74
N PHE A 241 15.07 2.68 5.36
CA PHE A 241 15.06 4.14 5.47
C PHE A 241 16.34 4.69 6.14
N THR A 242 16.75 4.08 7.25
CA THR A 242 17.97 4.50 7.96
C THR A 242 19.22 4.32 7.08
N ALA A 243 19.29 3.24 6.31
CA ALA A 243 20.38 2.98 5.37
C ALA A 243 20.38 3.94 4.17
N ALA A 244 19.19 4.27 3.62
CA ALA A 244 19.02 5.27 2.58
C ALA A 244 19.51 6.65 3.06
N GLN A 245 19.05 7.08 4.24
CA GLN A 245 19.43 8.37 4.84
C GLN A 245 20.92 8.47 5.16
N ARG A 246 21.58 7.37 5.55
CA ARG A 246 23.04 7.36 5.74
C ARG A 246 23.81 7.44 4.41
N SER A 247 23.22 6.91 3.35
CA SER A 247 23.85 6.89 2.02
C SER A 247 23.74 8.26 1.35
N ASP A 248 22.54 8.84 1.34
CA ASP A 248 22.29 10.18 0.82
C ASP A 248 21.26 10.95 1.68
N PRO A 249 21.72 11.74 2.66
CA PRO A 249 20.85 12.46 3.60
C PRO A 249 19.98 13.56 2.98
N ASP A 250 20.36 14.06 1.81
CA ASP A 250 19.72 15.18 1.14
C ASP A 250 18.94 14.74 -0.12
N SER A 251 18.79 13.43 -0.33
CA SER A 251 18.02 12.86 -1.44
C SER A 251 16.50 13.10 -1.26
N PRO A 252 15.81 13.65 -2.27
CA PRO A 252 14.35 13.75 -2.29
C PRO A 252 13.64 12.42 -2.09
N GLY A 253 14.14 11.34 -2.72
CA GLY A 253 13.56 10.00 -2.58
C GLY A 253 13.59 9.48 -1.14
N THR A 254 14.64 9.80 -0.37
CA THR A 254 14.74 9.43 1.05
C THR A 254 13.70 10.17 1.89
N ALA A 255 13.44 11.44 1.58
CA ALA A 255 12.40 12.22 2.26
C ALA A 255 11.00 11.66 1.95
N LEU A 256 10.74 11.29 0.70
CA LEU A 256 9.50 10.63 0.30
C LEU A 256 9.31 9.31 1.05
N LEU A 257 10.33 8.44 1.09
CA LEU A 257 10.28 7.19 1.85
C LEU A 257 9.97 7.41 3.33
N GLU A 258 10.58 8.42 3.97
CA GLU A 258 10.29 8.74 5.38
C GLU A 258 8.80 9.03 5.58
N ILE A 259 8.23 9.88 4.74
CA ILE A 259 6.82 10.24 4.83
C ILE A 259 5.95 9.01 4.58
N THR A 260 6.19 8.26 3.51
CA THR A 260 5.42 7.04 3.19
C THR A 260 5.45 6.05 4.35
N LEU A 261 6.62 5.83 4.95
CA LEU A 261 6.78 4.94 6.11
C LEU A 261 5.97 5.43 7.33
N LEU A 262 6.01 6.73 7.62
CA LEU A 262 5.28 7.30 8.75
C LEU A 262 3.77 7.24 8.55
N VAL A 263 3.29 7.54 7.34
CA VAL A 263 1.87 7.48 7.01
C VAL A 263 1.37 6.03 7.04
N ALA A 264 2.15 5.08 6.51
CA ALA A 264 1.82 3.65 6.60
C ALA A 264 1.78 3.12 8.04
N GLN A 265 2.46 3.77 8.99
CA GLN A 265 2.41 3.45 10.42
C GLN A 265 1.37 4.28 11.20
N HIS A 266 0.51 5.06 10.52
CA HIS A 266 -0.45 5.99 11.12
C HIS A 266 0.18 7.03 12.05
N LYS A 267 1.45 7.38 11.82
CA LYS A 267 2.15 8.44 12.57
C LYS A 267 1.95 9.78 11.88
N ASP A 268 0.69 10.14 11.64
CA ASP A 268 0.29 11.26 10.80
C ASP A 268 0.83 12.61 11.30
N ASP A 269 0.81 12.84 12.62
CA ASP A 269 1.35 14.07 13.20
C ASP A 269 2.85 14.21 12.96
N LEU A 270 3.59 13.11 13.13
CA LEU A 270 5.02 13.08 12.84
C LEU A 270 5.26 13.24 11.34
N ALA A 271 4.45 12.63 10.47
CA ALA A 271 4.54 12.83 9.02
C ALA A 271 4.37 14.31 8.63
N ARG A 272 3.39 15.01 9.22
CA ARG A 272 3.19 16.46 9.00
C ARG A 272 4.41 17.28 9.45
N GLU A 273 5.00 16.96 10.59
CA GLU A 273 6.21 17.64 11.08
C GLU A 273 7.42 17.39 10.17
N ARG A 274 7.63 16.14 9.76
CA ARG A 274 8.72 15.77 8.86
C ARG A 274 8.55 16.38 7.47
N ALA A 275 7.34 16.47 6.94
CA ALA A 275 7.07 17.16 5.67
C ALA A 275 7.47 18.64 5.73
N ARG A 276 7.10 19.37 6.80
CA ARG A 276 7.51 20.77 7.00
C ARG A 276 9.04 20.91 7.08
N PHE A 277 9.70 19.98 7.79
CA PHE A 277 11.15 19.96 7.89
C PHE A 277 11.80 19.81 6.51
N TRP A 278 11.37 18.84 5.70
CA TRP A 278 11.93 18.60 4.38
C TRP A 278 11.69 19.77 3.43
N MET A 279 10.49 20.35 3.43
CA MET A 279 10.21 21.58 2.67
C MET A 279 11.18 22.71 3.01
N HIS A 280 11.43 22.96 4.29
CA HIS A 280 12.39 23.98 4.69
C HIS A 280 13.82 23.64 4.26
N ARG A 281 14.24 22.37 4.43
CA ARG A 281 15.57 21.90 4.06
C ARG A 281 15.84 22.00 2.56
N PHE A 282 14.95 21.48 1.73
CA PHE A 282 15.06 21.51 0.27
C PHE A 282 14.97 22.94 -0.29
N ARG A 283 14.19 23.83 0.33
CA ARG A 283 14.22 25.27 -0.01
C ARG A 283 15.59 25.91 0.22
N ARG A 284 16.29 25.51 1.28
CA ARG A 284 17.67 25.99 1.55
C ARG A 284 18.71 25.39 0.61
N LEU A 285 18.48 24.17 0.14
CA LEU A 285 19.34 23.47 -0.81
C LEU A 285 19.10 23.90 -2.27
N GLY A 286 18.04 24.69 -2.54
CA GLY A 286 17.69 25.13 -3.89
C GLY A 286 17.12 24.00 -4.76
N VAL A 287 16.46 23.01 -4.15
CA VAL A 287 15.77 21.94 -4.91
C VAL A 287 14.49 22.52 -5.50
N GLU A 288 14.39 22.53 -6.82
CA GLU A 288 13.24 23.03 -7.57
C GLU A 288 12.46 21.84 -8.15
N SER A 289 11.38 21.43 -7.46
CA SER A 289 10.46 20.39 -7.94
C SER A 289 9.04 20.72 -7.50
N GLU A 290 8.20 21.10 -8.46
CA GLU A 290 6.80 21.46 -8.22
C GLU A 290 5.99 20.26 -7.69
N ARG A 291 6.21 19.07 -8.27
CA ARG A 291 5.55 17.83 -7.84
C ARG A 291 5.87 17.49 -6.38
N LEU A 292 7.14 17.60 -5.99
CA LEU A 292 7.59 17.34 -4.62
C LEU A 292 6.98 18.35 -3.63
N TRP A 293 6.85 19.62 -4.04
CA TRP A 293 6.21 20.66 -3.24
C TRP A 293 4.71 20.43 -3.05
N ALA A 294 4.01 20.09 -4.13
CA ALA A 294 2.59 19.74 -4.06
C ALA A 294 2.36 18.56 -3.10
N PHE A 295 3.20 17.52 -3.21
CA PHE A 295 3.15 16.36 -2.33
C PHE A 295 3.28 16.73 -0.85
N PHE A 296 4.34 17.44 -0.44
CA PHE A 296 4.51 17.80 0.97
C PHE A 296 3.41 18.73 1.49
N GLN A 297 2.87 19.63 0.65
CA GLN A 297 1.74 20.47 1.02
C GLN A 297 0.49 19.62 1.30
N GLN A 298 0.20 18.62 0.46
CA GLN A 298 -0.91 17.70 0.70
C GLN A 298 -0.71 16.91 1.98
N VAL A 299 0.50 16.39 2.24
CA VAL A 299 0.82 15.65 3.47
C VAL A 299 0.59 16.51 4.71
N ILE A 300 0.92 17.80 4.67
CA ILE A 300 0.71 18.72 5.80
C ILE A 300 -0.78 18.86 6.14
N VAL A 301 -1.66 18.83 5.12
CA VAL A 301 -3.11 18.91 5.28
C VAL A 301 -3.67 17.56 5.74
N ASP A 302 -3.46 16.53 4.94
CA ASP A 302 -3.96 15.17 5.16
C ASP A 302 -2.94 14.15 4.62
N PRO A 303 -2.10 13.57 5.50
CA PRO A 303 -1.10 12.59 5.11
C PRO A 303 -1.68 11.35 4.42
N GLN A 304 -2.83 10.87 4.87
CA GLN A 304 -3.45 9.65 4.34
C GLN A 304 -4.02 9.91 2.95
N ALA A 305 -4.70 11.05 2.75
CA ALA A 305 -5.17 11.43 1.42
C ALA A 305 -4.02 11.70 0.43
N ALA A 306 -2.90 12.26 0.90
CA ALA A 306 -1.73 12.52 0.06
C ALA A 306 -1.13 11.22 -0.51
N MET A 307 -1.15 10.11 0.23
CA MET A 307 -0.69 8.81 -0.26
C MET A 307 -1.56 8.29 -1.41
N VAL A 308 -2.89 8.35 -1.25
CA VAL A 308 -3.84 7.92 -2.29
C VAL A 308 -3.67 8.75 -3.57
N ASN A 309 -3.54 10.08 -3.44
CA ASN A 309 -3.38 10.98 -4.58
C ASN A 309 -2.04 10.81 -5.32
N THR A 310 -0.99 10.33 -4.66
CA THR A 310 0.32 10.14 -5.29
C THR A 310 0.37 8.86 -6.11
N GLN A 311 -0.50 7.90 -5.81
CA GLN A 311 -0.60 6.61 -6.48
C GLN A 311 -1.78 6.52 -7.45
N SER A 312 -2.59 7.58 -7.61
CA SER A 312 -3.85 7.54 -8.39
C SER A 312 -3.69 7.04 -9.83
N ASP A 313 -2.53 7.27 -10.46
CA ASP A 313 -2.25 6.84 -11.83
C ASP A 313 -1.95 5.33 -11.94
N VAL A 314 -1.66 4.67 -10.82
CA VAL A 314 -1.33 3.23 -10.72
C VAL A 314 -2.47 2.43 -10.06
N LEU A 315 -3.32 3.09 -9.26
CA LEU A 315 -4.43 2.45 -8.56
C LEU A 315 -5.62 2.19 -9.49
N ASP A 316 -6.37 1.12 -9.21
CA ASP A 316 -7.63 0.85 -9.90
C ASP A 316 -8.56 2.09 -9.78
N PRO A 317 -8.99 2.70 -10.92
CA PRO A 317 -9.90 3.85 -10.91
C PRO A 317 -11.16 3.62 -10.07
N ALA A 318 -11.67 2.38 -10.01
CA ALA A 318 -12.82 2.01 -9.22
C ALA A 318 -12.60 2.23 -7.71
N LEU A 319 -11.38 1.99 -7.22
CA LEU A 319 -11.04 2.21 -5.81
C LEU A 319 -10.88 3.70 -5.48
N VAL A 320 -10.41 4.50 -6.44
CA VAL A 320 -10.31 5.96 -6.31
C VAL A 320 -11.69 6.59 -6.23
N ASP A 321 -12.61 6.20 -7.13
CA ASP A 321 -13.99 6.67 -7.12
C ASP A 321 -14.71 6.26 -5.83
N LEU A 322 -14.49 5.01 -5.38
CA LEU A 322 -15.04 4.53 -4.12
C LEU A 322 -14.51 5.31 -2.91
N HIS A 323 -13.24 5.72 -2.94
CA HIS A 323 -12.63 6.52 -1.88
C HIS A 323 -13.29 7.89 -1.75
N ASP A 324 -13.54 8.56 -2.86
CA ASP A 324 -14.24 9.84 -2.86
C ASP A 324 -15.69 9.69 -2.37
N TRP A 325 -16.36 8.59 -2.77
CA TRP A 325 -17.68 8.27 -2.24
C TRP A 325 -17.67 8.01 -0.73
N VAL A 326 -16.70 7.23 -0.21
CA VAL A 326 -16.57 6.95 1.22
C VAL A 326 -16.41 8.24 2.02
N LYS A 327 -15.57 9.18 1.56
CA LYS A 327 -15.39 10.48 2.22
C LYS A 327 -16.71 11.25 2.40
N VAL A 328 -17.57 11.21 1.39
CA VAL A 328 -18.87 11.90 1.42
C VAL A 328 -19.92 11.11 2.19
N ALA A 329 -20.04 9.81 1.91
CA ALA A 329 -21.13 8.97 2.40
C ALA A 329 -21.00 8.66 3.90
N MET A 330 -19.78 8.51 4.41
CA MET A 330 -19.56 8.24 5.84
C MET A 330 -19.84 9.46 6.73
N ALA A 331 -19.79 10.68 6.18
CA ALA A 331 -20.11 11.92 6.88
C ALA A 331 -21.62 12.17 7.06
N ARG A 332 -22.49 11.34 6.46
CA ARG A 332 -23.95 11.48 6.58
C ARG A 332 -24.42 11.23 8.02
N PRO A 333 -25.48 11.94 8.49
CA PRO A 333 -26.09 11.69 9.79
C PRO A 333 -26.47 10.21 9.98
N LEU A 334 -26.34 9.70 11.22
CA LEU A 334 -26.67 8.31 11.51
C LEU A 334 -28.17 8.03 11.29
N PRO A 335 -28.52 6.93 10.61
CA PRO A 335 -29.89 6.55 10.32
C PRO A 335 -30.63 6.00 11.54
N ASP A 336 -31.96 6.14 11.57
CA ASP A 336 -32.80 5.50 12.58
C ASP A 336 -33.32 4.13 12.10
N TYR A 337 -32.80 3.05 12.68
CA TYR A 337 -33.21 1.69 12.34
C TYR A 337 -34.40 1.20 13.17
N GLY A 338 -35.34 0.55 12.48
CA GLY A 338 -36.42 -0.17 13.14
C GLY A 338 -35.94 -1.47 13.79
N ARG A 339 -36.47 -1.78 14.97
CA ARG A 339 -36.25 -3.07 15.66
C ARG A 339 -37.48 -3.96 15.50
N VAL A 340 -37.33 -5.10 14.83
CA VAL A 340 -38.43 -6.06 14.62
C VAL A 340 -38.24 -7.23 15.58
N LYS A 341 -39.20 -7.46 16.48
CA LYS A 341 -39.19 -8.62 17.37
C LYS A 341 -39.23 -9.92 16.57
N ARG A 342 -38.38 -10.88 16.91
CA ARG A 342 -38.33 -12.21 16.28
C ARG A 342 -38.57 -13.30 17.31
N ARG A 343 -39.01 -14.47 16.85
CA ARG A 343 -39.03 -15.69 17.66
C ARG A 343 -37.72 -16.42 17.42
N ALA A 344 -37.08 -16.89 18.49
CA ALA A 344 -35.95 -17.80 18.36
C ALA A 344 -36.45 -19.12 17.73
N PRO A 345 -35.83 -19.62 16.65
CA PRO A 345 -36.13 -20.96 16.14
C PRO A 345 -35.72 -22.02 17.17
N ARG A 346 -36.46 -23.14 17.22
CA ARG A 346 -36.12 -24.31 18.06
C ARG A 346 -34.82 -24.94 17.52
N ALA A 347 -33.88 -25.25 18.41
CA ALA A 347 -32.63 -25.95 18.10
C ALA A 347 -32.91 -27.26 17.34
N GLN A 348 -32.19 -27.50 16.24
CA GLN A 348 -32.21 -28.75 15.48
C GLN A 348 -31.13 -29.70 16.01
N THR A 349 -31.44 -31.00 16.04
CA THR A 349 -30.63 -32.10 16.58
C THR A 349 -29.40 -32.40 15.69
N PRO A 350 -28.21 -32.72 16.24
CA PRO A 350 -26.98 -32.85 15.44
C PRO A 350 -26.77 -34.27 14.85
N MET A 351 -26.07 -34.35 13.70
CA MET A 351 -25.58 -35.62 13.13
C MET A 351 -24.27 -35.46 12.32
N SER A 352 -23.12 -35.88 12.89
CA SER A 352 -21.99 -36.64 12.28
C SER A 352 -20.63 -36.35 12.96
N PRO A 353 -19.63 -37.27 12.91
CA PRO A 353 -18.43 -37.24 13.75
C PRO A 353 -17.22 -36.50 13.15
N HIS A 354 -17.38 -35.76 12.05
CA HIS A 354 -16.30 -35.02 11.39
C HIS A 354 -16.74 -33.56 11.22
N SER A 355 -16.35 -32.69 12.16
CA SER A 355 -16.66 -31.26 12.09
C SER A 355 -15.40 -30.45 12.33
N THR A 356 -15.11 -29.52 11.42
CA THR A 356 -14.03 -28.55 11.59
C THR A 356 -14.44 -27.45 12.57
N GLN A 357 -13.48 -26.76 13.20
CA GLN A 357 -13.76 -25.65 14.14
C GLN A 357 -14.65 -24.56 13.50
N PHE A 358 -14.57 -24.35 12.19
CA PHE A 358 -15.41 -23.39 11.45
C PHE A 358 -16.86 -23.87 11.24
N GLU A 359 -17.08 -25.17 11.01
CA GLU A 359 -18.43 -25.74 10.84
C GLU A 359 -19.21 -25.84 12.15
N LEU A 360 -18.51 -26.04 13.27
CA LEU A 360 -19.15 -26.24 14.59
C LEU A 360 -19.77 -24.97 15.19
N PHE A 361 -19.32 -23.78 14.74
CA PHE A 361 -19.94 -22.53 15.16
C PHE A 361 -21.39 -22.36 14.67
N ALA A 362 -21.84 -23.18 13.71
CA ALA A 362 -23.23 -23.23 13.28
C ALA A 362 -24.12 -24.13 14.17
N GLU A 363 -23.57 -25.04 14.99
CA GLU A 363 -24.31 -26.21 15.53
C GLU A 363 -24.13 -26.52 17.03
N LEU A 364 -23.41 -25.70 17.82
CA LEU A 364 -23.25 -25.92 19.26
C LEU A 364 -24.46 -25.44 20.08
N ASP A 365 -25.56 -26.20 20.08
CA ASP A 365 -26.69 -26.01 21.01
C ASP A 365 -27.33 -27.36 21.39
N ALA A 366 -26.76 -28.06 22.37
CA ALA A 366 -27.50 -29.09 23.12
C ALA A 366 -26.74 -29.55 24.38
N HIS A 367 -26.71 -28.77 25.46
CA HIS A 367 -26.64 -29.33 26.81
C HIS A 367 -27.31 -28.42 27.84
N THR A 368 -28.45 -28.86 28.36
CA THR A 368 -29.03 -28.36 29.60
C THR A 368 -28.13 -28.76 30.78
N PRO A 369 -27.78 -27.85 31.70
CA PRO A 369 -26.90 -28.18 32.83
C PRO A 369 -27.59 -29.17 33.79
N PRO A 370 -26.85 -30.15 34.36
CA PRO A 370 -27.28 -30.76 35.60
C PRO A 370 -27.10 -29.73 36.73
N SER A 371 -28.13 -29.54 37.54
CA SER A 371 -28.08 -28.81 38.79
C SER A 371 -27.04 -29.47 39.73
N GLY A 372 -25.85 -28.90 39.80
CA GLY A 372 -24.83 -29.24 40.78
C GLY A 372 -24.61 -28.04 41.69
N ASP A 373 -24.74 -28.27 43.00
CA ASP A 373 -24.57 -27.28 44.05
C ASP A 373 -23.20 -26.58 43.93
N THR A 374 -23.23 -25.25 43.72
CA THR A 374 -22.09 -24.37 43.94
C THR A 374 -22.54 -23.24 44.84
N ASP A 375 -22.21 -23.35 46.13
CA ASP A 375 -22.08 -22.20 47.03
C ASP A 375 -21.06 -21.20 46.44
N ASP A 376 -21.34 -19.92 46.66
CA ASP A 376 -20.65 -18.71 46.17
C ASP A 376 -21.01 -18.24 44.74
N ALA A 377 -22.29 -17.90 44.54
CA ALA A 377 -22.78 -17.19 43.36
C ALA A 377 -22.61 -15.66 43.51
N GLU A 378 -21.43 -15.13 43.18
CA GLU A 378 -21.38 -13.75 42.68
C GLU A 378 -22.08 -13.71 41.32
N ALA A 379 -23.13 -12.90 41.21
CA ALA A 379 -23.92 -12.76 40.00
C ALA A 379 -23.02 -12.43 38.78
N LEU A 380 -23.28 -13.07 37.64
CA LEU A 380 -22.68 -12.68 36.36
C LEU A 380 -22.91 -11.17 36.16
N PRO A 381 -21.91 -10.39 35.71
CA PRO A 381 -22.13 -8.97 35.43
C PRO A 381 -23.30 -8.82 34.44
N ASP A 382 -24.18 -7.83 34.65
CA ASP A 382 -25.42 -7.61 33.86
C ASP A 382 -25.20 -7.61 32.33
N ALA A 383 -23.99 -7.23 31.89
CA ALA A 383 -23.57 -7.23 30.49
C ALA A 383 -23.59 -8.61 29.79
N TRP A 384 -23.67 -9.71 30.54
CA TRP A 384 -23.47 -11.08 30.03
C TRP A 384 -24.70 -11.99 30.19
N SER A 385 -25.89 -11.43 30.43
CA SER A 385 -27.12 -12.22 30.51
C SER A 385 -27.58 -12.74 29.14
N ASP A 386 -27.82 -14.06 29.03
CA ASP A 386 -28.38 -14.69 27.81
C ASP A 386 -29.88 -14.41 27.63
N THR A 387 -30.47 -13.54 28.46
CA THR A 387 -31.90 -13.22 28.49
C THR A 387 -32.34 -12.12 27.52
N GLY A 388 -31.46 -11.69 26.62
CA GLY A 388 -31.76 -10.62 25.66
C GLY A 388 -32.88 -11.01 24.70
N GLN A 389 -33.75 -10.06 24.33
CA GLN A 389 -34.85 -10.35 23.41
C GLN A 389 -34.34 -10.44 21.96
N PRO A 390 -34.63 -11.54 21.23
CA PRO A 390 -34.30 -11.68 19.82
C PRO A 390 -34.96 -10.61 18.94
N VAL A 391 -34.15 -9.89 18.18
CA VAL A 391 -34.63 -8.92 17.19
C VAL A 391 -33.93 -9.11 15.84
N SER A 392 -34.52 -8.53 14.81
CA SER A 392 -33.83 -8.20 13.57
C SER A 392 -33.91 -6.70 13.31
N LEU A 393 -32.87 -6.16 12.71
CA LEU A 393 -32.82 -4.76 12.32
C LEU A 393 -33.55 -4.56 10.98
N ARG A 394 -34.20 -3.40 10.83
CA ARG A 394 -34.87 -3.00 9.59
C ARG A 394 -34.31 -1.65 9.16
N ALA A 395 -33.80 -1.61 7.93
CA ALA A 395 -33.24 -0.41 7.33
C ALA A 395 -34.29 0.74 7.23
N PRO A 396 -33.84 2.00 7.33
CA PRO A 396 -34.68 3.19 7.20
C PRO A 396 -35.49 3.21 5.91
N SER A 397 -36.63 3.91 5.91
CA SER A 397 -37.46 4.02 4.71
C SER A 397 -36.77 4.64 3.53
N GLU A 398 -35.87 5.60 3.77
CA GLU A 398 -35.19 6.34 2.73
C GLU A 398 -34.28 5.45 1.87
N VAL A 399 -33.63 4.44 2.48
CA VAL A 399 -32.66 3.57 1.77
C VAL A 399 -33.29 2.33 1.15
N ARG A 400 -34.50 1.93 1.54
CA ARG A 400 -35.09 0.63 1.12
C ARG A 400 -35.25 0.48 -0.39
N ALA A 401 -35.56 1.55 -1.11
CA ALA A 401 -35.71 1.50 -2.56
C ALA A 401 -34.35 1.30 -3.25
N SER A 402 -33.35 2.10 -2.87
CA SER A 402 -31.97 1.98 -3.37
C SER A 402 -31.36 0.63 -2.99
N GLU A 403 -31.57 0.14 -1.77
CA GLU A 403 -31.12 -1.18 -1.31
C GLU A 403 -31.73 -2.34 -2.13
N ALA A 404 -33.00 -2.22 -2.54
CA ALA A 404 -33.64 -3.23 -3.38
C ALA A 404 -33.06 -3.27 -4.80
N LEU A 405 -32.65 -2.12 -5.33
CA LEU A 405 -31.96 -2.03 -6.61
C LEU A 405 -30.51 -2.53 -6.50
N TRP A 406 -29.80 -2.15 -5.44
CA TRP A 406 -28.47 -2.66 -5.09
C TRP A 406 -28.40 -4.19 -5.13
N ARG A 407 -29.33 -4.88 -4.46
CA ARG A 407 -29.36 -6.36 -4.44
C ARG A 407 -29.50 -7.01 -5.81
N ARG A 408 -30.00 -6.29 -6.81
CA ARG A 408 -30.11 -6.78 -8.19
C ARG A 408 -28.86 -6.50 -9.01
N LEU A 409 -28.12 -5.45 -8.67
CA LEU A 409 -26.93 -5.01 -9.39
C LEU A 409 -25.65 -5.64 -8.83
N TYR A 410 -25.57 -5.86 -7.51
CA TYR A 410 -24.38 -6.38 -6.86
C TYR A 410 -24.13 -7.86 -7.24
N PRO A 411 -23.01 -8.19 -7.90
CA PRO A 411 -22.78 -9.52 -8.47
C PRO A 411 -22.29 -10.55 -7.43
N GLY A 412 -21.72 -10.10 -6.31
CA GLY A 412 -21.03 -10.97 -5.35
C GLY A 412 -21.93 -11.90 -4.53
N GLY A 413 -23.21 -11.54 -4.34
CA GLY A 413 -24.07 -12.21 -3.35
C GLY A 413 -23.50 -12.11 -1.92
N LYS A 414 -24.07 -12.88 -0.99
CA LYS A 414 -23.62 -12.87 0.42
C LYS A 414 -22.60 -13.99 0.67
N PRO A 415 -21.54 -13.74 1.48
CA PRO A 415 -20.67 -14.80 1.96
C PRO A 415 -21.43 -15.94 2.62
N TYR A 416 -20.99 -17.17 2.40
CA TYR A 416 -21.58 -18.36 3.02
C TYR A 416 -21.34 -18.34 4.52
N SER A 417 -22.40 -18.52 5.32
CA SER A 417 -22.31 -18.60 6.79
C SER A 417 -21.40 -17.50 7.38
N ILE A 418 -20.38 -17.89 8.15
CA ILE A 418 -19.45 -17.03 8.90
C ILE A 418 -18.23 -16.59 8.06
N HIS A 419 -18.15 -17.02 6.80
CA HIS A 419 -17.05 -16.63 5.92
C HIS A 419 -17.09 -15.13 5.63
N LEU A 420 -15.89 -14.57 5.41
CA LEU A 420 -15.69 -13.16 5.08
C LEU A 420 -15.39 -12.94 3.59
N THR A 421 -15.24 -14.03 2.83
CA THR A 421 -14.96 -14.01 1.40
C THR A 421 -16.07 -14.74 0.65
N LEU A 422 -16.14 -14.47 -0.65
CA LEU A 422 -17.06 -15.15 -1.56
C LEU A 422 -16.52 -16.54 -1.95
N ALA A 423 -17.37 -17.34 -2.59
CA ALA A 423 -16.96 -18.61 -3.18
C ALA A 423 -15.96 -18.37 -4.32
N GLU A 424 -15.08 -19.34 -4.56
CA GLU A 424 -14.09 -19.27 -5.65
C GLU A 424 -14.77 -19.05 -7.02
N GLY A 425 -14.18 -18.17 -7.83
CA GLY A 425 -14.63 -17.88 -9.20
C GLY A 425 -15.63 -16.72 -9.34
N ILE A 426 -16.01 -16.05 -8.24
CA ILE A 426 -16.82 -14.83 -8.30
C ILE A 426 -15.90 -13.61 -8.31
N ASP A 427 -15.88 -12.88 -9.42
CA ASP A 427 -15.22 -11.57 -9.52
C ASP A 427 -16.25 -10.46 -9.43
N VAL A 428 -16.19 -9.67 -8.36
CA VAL A 428 -17.11 -8.56 -8.12
C VAL A 428 -16.71 -7.31 -8.90
N TRP A 429 -15.43 -7.16 -9.20
CA TRP A 429 -14.86 -5.93 -9.75
C TRP A 429 -14.82 -5.94 -11.28
N SER A 430 -15.11 -7.08 -11.92
CA SER A 430 -15.23 -7.17 -13.37
C SER A 430 -16.44 -6.45 -13.97
N GLU A 431 -17.50 -6.20 -13.18
CA GLU A 431 -18.74 -5.56 -13.66
C GLU A 431 -18.96 -4.19 -12.98
N PRO A 432 -18.95 -3.07 -13.73
CA PRO A 432 -18.99 -1.72 -13.13
C PRO A 432 -20.40 -1.29 -12.66
N GLY A 433 -21.46 -1.98 -13.09
CA GLY A 433 -22.84 -1.49 -12.92
C GLY A 433 -23.32 -1.34 -11.47
N TRP A 434 -22.74 -2.07 -10.51
CA TRP A 434 -23.04 -1.89 -9.10
C TRP A 434 -22.32 -0.67 -8.50
N LEU A 435 -21.12 -0.36 -8.99
CA LEU A 435 -20.31 0.75 -8.52
C LEU A 435 -20.92 2.08 -8.98
N ASP A 436 -21.31 2.21 -10.25
CA ASP A 436 -21.98 3.40 -10.76
C ASP A 436 -23.23 3.75 -9.94
N HIS A 437 -24.01 2.72 -9.58
CA HIS A 437 -25.18 2.90 -8.72
C HIS A 437 -24.79 3.32 -7.30
N LEU A 438 -23.72 2.76 -6.72
CA LEU A 438 -23.23 3.18 -5.42
C LEU A 438 -22.85 4.66 -5.41
N LEU A 439 -22.04 5.06 -6.38
CA LEU A 439 -21.47 6.41 -6.48
C LEU A 439 -22.56 7.48 -6.56
N GLY A 440 -23.67 7.19 -7.27
CA GLY A 440 -24.82 8.09 -7.38
C GLY A 440 -25.76 8.11 -6.15
N HIS A 441 -25.59 7.20 -5.19
CA HIS A 441 -26.55 6.96 -4.10
C HIS A 441 -25.84 6.89 -2.73
N PRO A 442 -25.34 8.01 -2.18
CA PRO A 442 -24.64 8.03 -0.90
C PRO A 442 -25.51 7.60 0.28
N GLU A 443 -26.84 7.61 0.16
CA GLU A 443 -27.76 7.04 1.16
C GLU A 443 -27.60 5.52 1.35
N LEU A 444 -26.98 4.80 0.41
CA LEU A 444 -26.67 3.38 0.57
C LEU A 444 -25.72 3.11 1.75
N ALA A 445 -24.92 4.10 2.19
CA ALA A 445 -24.12 4.00 3.42
C ALA A 445 -24.97 3.84 4.70
N ASP A 446 -26.28 4.10 4.62
CA ASP A 446 -27.21 3.90 5.73
C ASP A 446 -27.71 2.44 5.81
N SER A 447 -27.34 1.55 4.89
CA SER A 447 -27.71 0.12 4.88
C SER A 447 -26.57 -0.79 5.35
N LEU A 448 -26.75 -1.47 6.49
CA LEU A 448 -25.83 -2.50 6.99
C LEU A 448 -25.68 -3.68 6.01
N ASP A 449 -26.68 -3.91 5.16
CA ASP A 449 -26.61 -4.96 4.14
C ASP A 449 -25.62 -4.57 3.04
N VAL A 450 -25.69 -3.32 2.58
CA VAL A 450 -24.77 -2.76 1.58
C VAL A 450 -23.36 -2.63 2.14
N LEU A 451 -23.20 -2.14 3.38
CA LEU A 451 -21.88 -2.01 4.00
C LEU A 451 -21.16 -3.37 4.13
N ASP A 452 -21.89 -4.46 4.41
CA ASP A 452 -21.31 -5.82 4.42
C ASP A 452 -20.88 -6.29 3.03
N ASP A 453 -21.63 -5.94 1.98
CA ASP A 453 -21.26 -6.23 0.59
C ASP A 453 -20.02 -5.44 0.15
N LEU A 454 -19.94 -4.16 0.50
CA LEU A 454 -18.76 -3.33 0.23
C LEU A 454 -17.53 -3.86 0.95
N ALA A 455 -17.66 -4.20 2.24
CA ALA A 455 -16.58 -4.79 2.99
C ALA A 455 -16.17 -6.15 2.39
N THR A 456 -17.10 -6.92 1.84
CA THR A 456 -16.80 -8.18 1.14
C THR A 456 -16.05 -7.93 -0.16
N ALA A 457 -16.51 -6.97 -0.98
CA ALA A 457 -15.85 -6.60 -2.25
C ALA A 457 -14.41 -6.13 -2.02
N LEU A 458 -14.19 -5.26 -1.01
CA LEU A 458 -12.86 -4.78 -0.64
C LEU A 458 -11.93 -5.91 -0.19
N TYR A 459 -12.44 -6.93 0.50
CA TYR A 459 -11.63 -8.08 0.95
C TYR A 459 -11.19 -9.00 -0.19
N VAL A 460 -11.93 -9.06 -1.30
CA VAL A 460 -11.62 -9.93 -2.44
C VAL A 460 -10.93 -9.19 -3.59
N HIS A 461 -10.70 -7.87 -3.45
CA HIS A 461 -9.99 -7.09 -4.46
C HIS A 461 -8.51 -7.55 -4.55
N PRO A 462 -7.91 -7.63 -5.75
CA PRO A 462 -6.50 -7.97 -5.92
C PRO A 462 -5.56 -7.11 -5.06
N ASP A 463 -5.84 -5.80 -5.02
CA ASP A 463 -5.06 -4.83 -4.27
C ASP A 463 -5.42 -4.74 -2.78
N SER A 464 -6.31 -5.61 -2.26
CA SER A 464 -6.80 -5.56 -0.87
C SER A 464 -5.70 -5.60 0.20
N SER A 465 -4.50 -6.05 -0.16
CA SER A 465 -3.31 -6.03 0.70
C SER A 465 -2.71 -4.65 0.90
N LEU A 466 -3.02 -3.67 0.04
CA LEU A 466 -2.50 -2.31 0.14
C LEU A 466 -3.01 -1.63 1.43
N PRO A 467 -2.12 -1.10 2.29
CA PRO A 467 -2.50 -0.53 3.59
C PRO A 467 -3.54 0.59 3.50
N TRP A 468 -3.49 1.40 2.43
CA TRP A 468 -4.43 2.51 2.25
C TRP A 468 -5.86 2.05 2.01
N ILE A 469 -6.10 0.89 1.38
CA ILE A 469 -7.45 0.34 1.18
C ILE A 469 -8.06 -0.01 2.54
N ALA A 470 -7.29 -0.68 3.39
CA ALA A 470 -7.74 -1.01 4.73
C ALA A 470 -8.11 0.26 5.53
N HIS A 471 -7.30 1.32 5.40
CA HIS A 471 -7.46 2.54 6.19
C HIS A 471 -8.50 3.52 5.63
N ALA A 472 -8.45 3.82 4.34
CA ALA A 472 -9.25 4.88 3.72
C ALA A 472 -10.60 4.39 3.18
N LEU A 473 -10.76 3.08 2.96
CA LEU A 473 -12.00 2.48 2.46
C LEU A 473 -12.67 1.60 3.52
N LEU A 474 -11.99 0.53 3.93
CA LEU A 474 -12.59 -0.50 4.77
C LEU A 474 -12.89 0.02 6.19
N THR A 475 -11.94 0.66 6.85
CA THR A 475 -12.11 1.12 8.24
C THR A 475 -13.29 2.11 8.39
N PRO A 476 -13.45 3.14 7.53
CA PRO A 476 -14.61 4.02 7.58
C PRO A 476 -15.95 3.29 7.41
N VAL A 477 -16.03 2.32 6.50
CA VAL A 477 -17.23 1.47 6.30
C VAL A 477 -17.57 0.71 7.59
N LEU A 478 -16.56 0.12 8.24
CA LEU A 478 -16.72 -0.64 9.48
C LEU A 478 -17.09 0.25 10.67
N ASP A 479 -16.50 1.43 10.79
CA ASP A 479 -16.80 2.39 11.86
C ASP A 479 -18.19 3.03 11.69
N ARG A 480 -18.65 3.21 10.44
CA ARG A 480 -20.03 3.62 10.17
C ARG A 480 -21.02 2.55 10.60
N ALA A 481 -20.77 1.29 10.25
CA ALA A 481 -21.60 0.16 10.69
C ALA A 481 -21.63 0.03 12.22
N TRP A 482 -20.47 0.18 12.86
CA TRP A 482 -20.35 0.22 14.32
C TRP A 482 -21.20 1.33 14.95
N SER A 483 -21.12 2.55 14.42
CA SER A 483 -21.87 3.70 14.93
C SER A 483 -23.38 3.51 14.81
N ILE A 484 -23.86 2.95 13.68
CA ILE A 484 -25.25 2.54 13.51
C ILE A 484 -25.65 1.53 14.59
N LEU A 485 -24.85 0.48 14.78
CA LEU A 485 -25.17 -0.60 15.73
C LEU A 485 -25.17 -0.11 17.18
N GLN A 486 -24.25 0.78 17.56
CA GLN A 486 -24.24 1.37 18.90
C GLN A 486 -25.46 2.27 19.17
N GLN A 487 -25.88 3.07 18.18
CA GLN A 487 -27.11 3.87 18.31
C GLN A 487 -28.35 2.97 18.45
N VAL A 488 -28.41 1.91 17.66
CA VAL A 488 -29.63 1.09 17.53
C VAL A 488 -29.68 0.01 18.60
N LEU A 489 -28.56 -0.45 19.14
CA LEU A 489 -28.47 -1.52 20.14
C LEU A 489 -27.44 -1.16 21.22
N PRO A 490 -27.66 -0.10 22.02
CA PRO A 490 -26.75 0.25 23.09
C PRO A 490 -26.63 -0.90 24.12
N PRO A 491 -25.57 -0.91 24.96
CA PRO A 491 -25.28 -2.01 25.89
C PRO A 491 -26.47 -2.43 26.76
N ASP A 492 -27.26 -1.46 27.23
CA ASP A 492 -28.41 -1.57 28.13
C ASP A 492 -29.73 -1.95 27.44
N ALA A 493 -29.75 -2.08 26.10
CA ALA A 493 -30.98 -2.35 25.36
C ALA A 493 -31.63 -3.72 25.69
N GLY A 494 -30.86 -4.68 26.22
CA GLY A 494 -31.32 -6.04 26.49
C GLY A 494 -31.84 -6.74 25.23
N ARG A 495 -31.13 -6.60 24.11
CA ARG A 495 -31.47 -7.14 22.78
C ARG A 495 -30.32 -7.96 22.21
N GLN A 496 -30.68 -8.97 21.45
CA GLN A 496 -29.75 -9.86 20.77
C GLN A 496 -30.10 -9.96 19.28
N LEU A 497 -29.09 -10.29 18.49
CA LEU A 497 -29.14 -10.58 17.06
C LEU A 497 -28.77 -12.06 16.86
N PRO A 498 -29.71 -13.01 17.03
CA PRO A 498 -29.40 -14.41 16.77
C PRO A 498 -28.93 -14.65 15.34
N TRP A 499 -27.86 -15.41 15.18
CA TRP A 499 -27.26 -15.78 13.90
C TRP A 499 -28.20 -16.59 12.98
N SER A 500 -29.11 -17.36 13.58
CA SER A 500 -30.13 -18.12 12.87
C SER A 500 -31.10 -17.26 12.05
N ILE A 501 -31.15 -15.96 12.33
CA ILE A 501 -31.93 -14.99 11.55
C ILE A 501 -31.01 -14.39 10.49
N GLU A 502 -31.22 -14.76 9.23
CA GLU A 502 -30.33 -14.36 8.11
C GLU A 502 -30.13 -12.84 8.01
N ALA A 503 -31.18 -12.06 8.27
CA ALA A 503 -31.13 -10.60 8.26
C ALA A 503 -30.16 -9.99 9.30
N ASN A 504 -29.71 -10.77 10.29
CA ASN A 504 -28.75 -10.31 11.29
C ASN A 504 -27.28 -10.55 10.89
N ARG A 505 -27.03 -11.46 9.94
CA ARG A 505 -25.66 -11.87 9.57
C ARG A 505 -24.79 -10.71 9.07
N PRO A 506 -25.28 -9.78 8.23
CA PRO A 506 -24.48 -8.63 7.78
C PRO A 506 -23.93 -7.81 8.95
N ALA A 507 -24.78 -7.46 9.92
CA ALA A 507 -24.39 -6.71 11.10
C ALA A 507 -23.31 -7.43 11.92
N LEU A 508 -23.44 -8.75 12.10
CA LEU A 508 -22.51 -9.54 12.90
C LEU A 508 -21.17 -9.76 12.19
N ARG A 509 -21.18 -9.97 10.87
CA ARG A 509 -19.95 -10.03 10.07
C ARG A 509 -19.21 -8.70 10.07
N LEU A 510 -19.91 -7.58 9.95
CA LEU A 510 -19.31 -6.24 10.04
C LEU A 510 -18.60 -6.03 11.38
N LEU A 511 -19.21 -6.43 12.50
CA LEU A 511 -18.54 -6.39 13.81
C LEU A 511 -17.31 -7.28 13.85
N PHE A 512 -17.36 -8.49 13.29
CA PHE A 512 -16.21 -9.38 13.25
C PHE A 512 -15.07 -8.84 12.37
N ARG A 513 -15.38 -8.28 11.19
CA ARG A 513 -14.41 -7.58 10.32
C ARG A 513 -13.79 -6.38 11.04
N ARG A 514 -14.57 -5.62 11.80
CA ARG A 514 -14.07 -4.50 12.62
C ARG A 514 -13.08 -4.97 13.67
N TYR A 515 -13.36 -6.09 14.33
CA TYR A 515 -12.41 -6.70 15.26
C TYR A 515 -11.08 -7.02 14.55
N LEU A 516 -11.12 -7.69 13.39
CA LEU A 516 -9.91 -8.04 12.63
C LEU A 516 -9.10 -6.82 12.22
N ALA A 517 -9.76 -5.76 11.75
CA ALA A 517 -9.10 -4.50 11.39
C ALA A 517 -8.37 -3.86 12.58
N HIS A 518 -9.00 -3.79 13.76
CA HIS A 518 -8.37 -3.26 14.97
C HIS A 518 -7.24 -4.16 15.49
N ALA A 519 -7.39 -5.47 15.39
CA ALA A 519 -6.34 -6.42 15.77
C ALA A 519 -5.09 -6.26 14.89
N GLN A 520 -5.27 -6.11 13.57
CA GLN A 520 -4.18 -5.86 12.63
C GLN A 520 -3.50 -4.50 12.87
N ALA A 521 -4.27 -3.47 13.22
CA ALA A 521 -3.74 -2.15 13.57
C ALA A 521 -3.09 -2.07 14.97
N GLY A 522 -3.16 -3.14 15.78
CA GLY A 522 -2.65 -3.15 17.15
C GLY A 522 -3.51 -2.40 18.18
N CYS A 523 -4.74 -2.02 17.81
CA CYS A 523 -5.71 -1.32 18.65
C CYS A 523 -6.45 -2.29 19.60
N SER A 524 -5.72 -2.84 20.57
CA SER A 524 -6.22 -3.92 21.47
C SER A 524 -7.50 -3.55 22.22
N LYS A 525 -7.64 -2.29 22.68
CA LYS A 525 -8.82 -1.86 23.47
C LYS A 525 -10.09 -1.84 22.61
N GLU A 526 -9.98 -1.33 21.39
CA GLU A 526 -11.05 -1.23 20.41
C GLU A 526 -11.45 -2.61 19.88
N ALA A 527 -10.46 -3.48 19.64
CA ALA A 527 -10.67 -4.89 19.29
C ALA A 527 -11.46 -5.62 20.38
N ARG A 528 -11.02 -5.48 21.64
CA ARG A 528 -11.71 -6.06 22.82
C ARG A 528 -13.14 -5.55 22.95
N HIS A 529 -13.36 -4.24 22.86
CA HIS A 529 -14.71 -3.67 22.95
C HIS A 529 -15.65 -4.16 21.83
N THR A 530 -15.10 -4.37 20.63
CA THR A 530 -15.84 -4.93 19.50
C THR A 530 -16.26 -6.37 19.77
N LEU A 531 -15.34 -7.21 20.27
CA LEU A 531 -15.62 -8.60 20.62
C LEU A 531 -16.63 -8.72 21.77
N GLU A 532 -16.53 -7.89 22.82
CA GLU A 532 -17.52 -7.81 23.89
C GLU A 532 -18.92 -7.49 23.34
N THR A 533 -19.00 -6.52 22.42
CA THR A 533 -20.25 -6.14 21.77
C THR A 533 -20.79 -7.26 20.88
N LEU A 534 -19.94 -7.87 20.07
CA LEU A 534 -20.30 -8.99 19.20
C LEU A 534 -20.85 -10.16 20.01
N LEU A 535 -20.20 -10.52 21.12
CA LEU A 535 -20.56 -11.63 21.98
C LEU A 535 -21.81 -11.35 22.85
N ARG A 536 -22.11 -10.08 23.14
CA ARG A 536 -23.38 -9.65 23.75
C ARG A 536 -24.53 -9.77 22.75
N LEU A 537 -24.32 -9.31 21.52
CA LEU A 537 -25.37 -9.33 20.48
C LEU A 537 -25.60 -10.73 19.92
N ASN A 538 -24.55 -11.55 19.80
CA ASN A 538 -24.60 -12.92 19.32
C ASN A 538 -24.15 -13.91 20.41
N PRO A 539 -25.04 -14.25 21.37
CA PRO A 539 -24.67 -15.09 22.52
C PRO A 539 -24.21 -16.51 22.14
N GLN A 540 -24.68 -17.03 21.00
CA GLN A 540 -24.28 -18.33 20.46
C GLN A 540 -22.85 -18.33 19.90
N ASP A 541 -22.21 -17.16 19.83
CA ASP A 541 -20.82 -16.98 19.44
C ASP A 541 -20.41 -17.69 18.15
N ASN A 542 -21.22 -17.52 17.10
CA ASN A 542 -20.97 -18.18 15.81
C ASN A 542 -19.66 -17.73 15.13
N HIS A 543 -19.02 -16.64 15.56
CA HIS A 543 -17.73 -16.24 15.01
C HIS A 543 -16.55 -16.71 15.88
N GLY A 544 -16.80 -17.36 17.02
CA GLY A 544 -15.73 -17.74 17.95
C GLY A 544 -15.06 -16.57 18.66
N ALA A 545 -15.76 -15.44 18.79
CA ALA A 545 -15.28 -14.23 19.45
C ALA A 545 -14.81 -14.49 20.89
N ARG A 546 -15.35 -15.49 21.57
CA ARG A 546 -14.94 -15.83 22.95
C ARG A 546 -13.48 -16.26 23.05
N ALA A 547 -12.93 -16.95 22.05
CA ALA A 547 -11.55 -17.42 22.07
C ALA A 547 -10.58 -16.23 22.06
N GLU A 548 -10.78 -15.31 21.12
CA GLU A 548 -9.97 -14.11 21.00
C GLU A 548 -10.15 -13.18 22.20
N LEU A 549 -11.40 -13.04 22.69
CA LEU A 549 -11.67 -12.22 23.87
C LEU A 549 -10.99 -12.75 25.13
N MET A 550 -10.96 -14.08 25.32
CA MET A 550 -10.21 -14.73 26.41
C MET A 550 -8.72 -14.40 26.33
N ASN A 551 -8.12 -14.51 25.14
CA ASN A 551 -6.72 -14.19 24.94
C ASN A 551 -6.42 -12.72 25.25
N LEU A 552 -7.27 -11.80 24.80
CA LEU A 552 -7.13 -10.37 25.10
C LEU A 552 -7.23 -10.08 26.60
N TYR A 553 -8.21 -10.64 27.32
CA TYR A 553 -8.30 -10.46 28.77
C TYR A 553 -7.04 -10.92 29.50
N LEU A 554 -6.51 -12.10 29.15
CA LEU A 554 -5.30 -12.63 29.78
C LEU A 554 -4.05 -11.83 29.43
N ARG A 555 -3.96 -11.28 28.22
CA ARG A 555 -2.86 -10.40 27.81
C ARG A 555 -2.87 -9.08 28.58
N ASP A 556 -4.05 -8.56 28.87
CA ASP A 556 -4.22 -7.31 29.61
C ASP A 556 -4.26 -7.50 31.15
N GLY A 557 -4.13 -8.73 31.64
CA GLY A 557 -4.16 -9.05 33.08
C GLY A 557 -5.55 -8.99 33.72
N GLU A 558 -6.61 -9.01 32.92
CA GLU A 558 -8.01 -8.99 33.36
C GLU A 558 -8.50 -10.40 33.73
N ASP A 559 -7.80 -11.08 34.65
CA ASP A 559 -8.00 -12.51 34.95
C ASP A 559 -9.42 -12.81 35.49
N GLU A 560 -10.03 -11.91 36.27
CA GLU A 560 -11.42 -12.12 36.74
C GLU A 560 -12.44 -12.02 35.60
N ARG A 561 -12.20 -11.18 34.58
CA ARG A 561 -13.05 -11.13 33.37
C ARG A 561 -12.88 -12.40 32.53
N ALA A 562 -11.66 -12.91 32.42
CA ALA A 562 -11.39 -14.21 31.81
C ALA A 562 -12.18 -15.33 32.50
N LEU A 563 -12.19 -15.39 33.84
CA LEU A 563 -13.00 -16.36 34.58
C LEU A 563 -14.50 -16.17 34.37
N ALA A 564 -14.99 -14.94 34.36
CA ALA A 564 -16.40 -14.66 34.08
C ALA A 564 -16.80 -15.16 32.68
N LEU A 565 -15.94 -14.97 31.68
CA LEU A 565 -16.14 -15.49 30.33
C LEU A 565 -16.14 -17.02 30.29
N ALA A 566 -15.22 -17.69 31.00
CA ALA A 566 -15.17 -19.15 31.05
C ALA A 566 -16.44 -19.76 31.68
N ARG A 567 -17.00 -19.11 32.73
CA ARG A 567 -18.25 -19.54 33.37
C ARG A 567 -19.45 -19.51 32.43
N ARG A 568 -19.45 -18.61 31.43
CA ARG A 568 -20.51 -18.54 30.42
C ARG A 568 -20.50 -19.72 29.45
N PHE A 569 -19.33 -20.31 29.20
CA PHE A 569 -19.15 -21.43 28.28
C PHE A 569 -18.60 -22.66 29.03
N PRO A 570 -19.37 -23.26 29.96
CA PRO A 570 -18.88 -24.34 30.80
C PRO A 570 -18.52 -25.54 29.95
N GLY A 571 -17.26 -25.94 30.06
CA GLY A 571 -16.77 -27.14 29.40
C GLY A 571 -16.52 -27.01 27.90
N ASP A 572 -16.26 -25.79 27.43
CA ASP A 572 -15.83 -25.49 26.07
C ASP A 572 -14.66 -26.38 25.61
N ARG A 573 -14.62 -26.63 24.29
CA ARG A 573 -13.59 -27.44 23.62
C ARG A 573 -12.53 -26.60 22.91
N LEU A 574 -12.64 -25.26 22.98
CA LEU A 574 -11.59 -24.35 22.54
C LEU A 574 -10.47 -24.29 23.57
N ALA A 575 -9.24 -24.45 23.10
CA ALA A 575 -8.06 -24.41 23.94
C ALA A 575 -7.91 -23.06 24.66
N ASP A 576 -8.25 -21.98 23.97
CA ASP A 576 -8.22 -20.60 24.44
C ASP A 576 -9.00 -20.44 25.75
N LEU A 577 -10.26 -20.87 25.77
CA LEU A 577 -11.09 -20.82 26.97
C LEU A 577 -10.61 -21.80 28.04
N ALA A 578 -10.41 -23.06 27.66
CA ALA A 578 -10.16 -24.14 28.61
C ALA A 578 -8.82 -23.95 29.35
N TYR A 579 -7.76 -23.62 28.64
CA TYR A 579 -6.46 -23.33 29.25
C TYR A 579 -6.35 -21.88 29.74
N GLY A 580 -7.11 -20.94 29.15
CA GLY A 580 -7.22 -19.58 29.65
C GLY A 580 -7.80 -19.52 31.07
N GLU A 581 -8.85 -20.30 31.37
CA GLU A 581 -9.41 -20.43 32.71
C GLU A 581 -8.35 -20.94 33.72
N VAL A 582 -7.55 -21.93 33.31
CA VAL A 582 -6.47 -22.47 34.15
C VAL A 582 -5.42 -21.40 34.45
N LEU A 583 -5.01 -20.63 33.43
CA LEU A 583 -4.02 -19.55 33.60
C LEU A 583 -4.55 -18.44 34.50
N ALA A 584 -5.79 -18.00 34.30
CA ALA A 584 -6.43 -16.98 35.15
C ALA A 584 -6.53 -17.44 36.62
N LEU A 585 -6.96 -18.68 36.86
CA LEU A 585 -7.01 -19.25 38.22
C LEU A 585 -5.63 -19.31 38.87
N TYR A 586 -4.59 -19.69 38.10
CA TYR A 586 -3.21 -19.72 38.59
C TYR A 586 -2.72 -18.32 38.99
N ARG A 587 -2.92 -17.32 38.14
CA ARG A 587 -2.53 -15.92 38.40
C ARG A 587 -3.23 -15.30 39.61
N LEU A 588 -4.50 -15.66 39.82
CA LEU A 588 -5.28 -15.24 40.98
C LEU A 588 -4.90 -16.00 42.27
N GLY A 589 -3.90 -16.87 42.25
CA GLY A 589 -3.46 -17.65 43.41
C GLY A 589 -4.43 -18.78 43.80
N ARG A 590 -5.43 -19.09 42.97
CA ARG A 590 -6.43 -20.14 43.19
C ARG A 590 -5.92 -21.50 42.70
N GLU A 591 -4.71 -21.89 43.10
CA GLU A 591 -3.98 -23.04 42.54
C GLU A 591 -4.70 -24.39 42.67
N GLU A 592 -5.37 -24.66 43.79
CA GLU A 592 -6.13 -25.91 43.98
C GLU A 592 -7.28 -26.04 42.98
N ARG A 593 -7.97 -24.93 42.74
CA ARG A 593 -9.04 -24.83 41.74
C ARG A 593 -8.45 -24.94 40.33
N ALA A 594 -7.34 -24.26 40.06
CA ALA A 594 -6.62 -24.36 38.79
C ALA A 594 -6.21 -25.80 38.47
N ARG A 595 -5.68 -26.54 39.45
CA ARG A 595 -5.32 -27.97 39.31
C ARG A 595 -6.53 -28.84 39.01
N THR A 596 -7.65 -28.60 39.69
CA THR A 596 -8.90 -29.33 39.48
C THR A 596 -9.44 -29.11 38.06
N VAL A 597 -9.49 -27.85 37.60
CA VAL A 597 -9.89 -27.52 36.22
C VAL A 597 -8.92 -28.13 35.21
N LEU A 598 -7.61 -28.01 35.44
CA LEU A 598 -6.58 -28.57 34.57
C LEU A 598 -6.73 -30.10 34.39
N GLN A 599 -7.01 -30.85 35.46
CA GLN A 599 -7.26 -32.30 35.36
C GLN A 599 -8.43 -32.64 34.43
N SER A 600 -9.49 -31.85 34.46
CA SER A 600 -10.65 -32.00 33.56
C SER A 600 -10.29 -31.61 32.12
N VAL A 601 -9.62 -30.47 31.95
CA VAL A 601 -9.23 -29.93 30.64
C VAL A 601 -8.25 -30.86 29.91
N VAL A 602 -7.25 -31.42 30.59
CA VAL A 602 -6.27 -32.35 29.99
C VAL A 602 -6.95 -33.61 29.45
N ARG A 603 -8.03 -34.10 30.06
CA ARG A 603 -8.78 -35.25 29.53
C ARG A 603 -9.45 -34.95 28.19
N ARG A 604 -9.89 -33.70 27.98
CA ARG A 604 -10.54 -33.26 26.72
C ARG A 604 -9.54 -32.80 25.67
N LEU A 605 -8.48 -32.11 26.10
CA LEU A 605 -7.49 -31.44 25.27
C LEU A 605 -6.07 -31.86 25.68
N PRO A 606 -5.71 -33.15 25.54
CA PRO A 606 -4.46 -33.72 26.08
C PRO A 606 -3.20 -33.24 25.35
N ARG A 607 -3.34 -32.69 24.14
CA ARG A 607 -2.20 -32.29 23.29
C ARG A 607 -1.64 -30.92 23.64
N ILE A 608 -2.46 -30.02 24.20
CA ILE A 608 -2.08 -28.63 24.51
C ILE A 608 -0.85 -28.53 25.42
N PRO A 609 -0.75 -29.25 26.56
CA PRO A 609 0.34 -29.02 27.50
C PRO A 609 1.71 -29.39 26.90
N ARG A 610 1.75 -30.40 26.03
CA ARG A 610 2.96 -30.78 25.29
C ARG A 610 3.44 -29.64 24.38
N TYR A 611 2.52 -28.92 23.74
CA TYR A 611 2.85 -27.81 22.84
C TYR A 611 3.27 -26.55 23.61
N LEU A 612 2.61 -26.23 24.72
CA LEU A 612 2.95 -25.07 25.56
C LEU A 612 4.32 -25.22 26.24
N THR A 613 4.57 -26.36 26.89
CA THR A 613 5.73 -26.56 27.76
C THR A 613 7.05 -26.71 27.01
N ARG A 614 7.02 -27.12 25.73
CA ARG A 614 8.23 -27.26 24.90
C ARG A 614 8.65 -25.93 24.30
N LYS A 615 9.92 -25.56 24.49
CA LYS A 615 10.50 -24.35 23.89
C LYS A 615 10.49 -24.42 22.36
N ARG A 616 10.81 -25.58 21.78
CA ARG A 616 10.80 -25.84 20.34
C ARG A 616 9.97 -27.09 20.05
N ILE A 617 9.06 -27.01 19.09
CA ILE A 617 8.23 -28.11 18.61
C ILE A 617 7.95 -27.92 17.11
N LYS A 618 7.86 -29.01 16.35
CA LYS A 618 7.60 -28.97 14.91
C LYS A 618 6.14 -28.56 14.65
N ARG A 619 5.93 -27.64 13.71
CA ARG A 619 4.60 -27.26 13.19
C ARG A 619 3.94 -28.49 12.53
N PRO A 620 2.72 -28.89 12.95
CA PRO A 620 1.96 -29.94 12.27
C PRO A 620 1.46 -29.45 10.92
N ARG A 621 1.03 -30.37 10.05
CA ARG A 621 0.34 -30.01 8.81
C ARG A 621 -1.02 -29.43 9.19
N LEU A 622 -1.24 -28.15 8.88
CA LEU A 622 -2.53 -27.50 9.09
C LEU A 622 -3.43 -27.81 7.88
N ASP A 623 -4.70 -28.10 8.15
CA ASP A 623 -5.71 -28.22 7.11
C ASP A 623 -6.20 -26.81 6.74
N PRO A 624 -6.11 -26.39 5.46
CA PRO A 624 -6.68 -25.11 5.03
C PRO A 624 -8.19 -25.00 5.26
N LEU A 625 -8.89 -26.14 5.34
CA LEU A 625 -10.35 -26.19 5.50
C LEU A 625 -10.79 -26.09 6.97
N GLY A 626 -9.86 -26.13 7.94
CA GLY A 626 -10.15 -25.81 9.32
C GLY A 626 -9.26 -26.49 10.36
N VAL A 627 -9.74 -26.49 11.60
CA VAL A 627 -9.00 -27.02 12.76
C VAL A 627 -9.71 -28.24 13.34
N THR A 628 -8.94 -29.28 13.61
CA THR A 628 -9.37 -30.52 14.25
C THR A 628 -9.46 -30.33 15.76
N LEU A 629 -10.65 -30.52 16.34
CA LEU A 629 -10.85 -30.38 17.78
C LEU A 629 -10.04 -31.41 18.57
N GLY A 630 -9.28 -30.93 19.57
CA GLY A 630 -8.34 -31.75 20.33
C GLY A 630 -7.15 -32.27 19.52
N GLY A 631 -7.01 -31.81 18.27
CA GLY A 631 -5.96 -32.18 17.33
C GLY A 631 -4.62 -31.51 17.62
N GLU A 632 -3.62 -31.84 16.79
CA GLU A 632 -2.30 -31.21 16.84
C GLU A 632 -2.31 -29.77 16.30
N ASP A 633 -3.15 -29.51 15.32
CA ASP A 633 -3.42 -28.19 14.74
C ASP A 633 -3.96 -27.21 15.78
N GLN A 634 -4.99 -27.58 16.55
CA GLN A 634 -5.53 -26.74 17.63
C GLN A 634 -4.45 -26.44 18.70
N ALA A 635 -3.66 -27.45 19.06
CA ALA A 635 -2.57 -27.30 20.02
C ALA A 635 -1.44 -26.39 19.53
N TRP A 636 -1.15 -26.44 18.23
CA TRP A 636 -0.19 -25.56 17.60
C TRP A 636 -0.70 -24.12 17.56
N LEU A 637 -1.94 -23.89 17.13
CA LEU A 637 -2.51 -22.55 17.03
C LEU A 637 -2.59 -21.86 18.40
N TYR A 638 -3.08 -22.55 19.43
CA TYR A 638 -3.10 -21.98 20.78
C TYR A 638 -1.69 -21.69 21.32
N ARG A 639 -0.70 -22.54 21.00
CA ARG A 639 0.70 -22.30 21.37
C ARG A 639 1.22 -21.01 20.71
N GLU A 640 0.99 -20.84 19.41
CA GLU A 640 1.40 -19.61 18.72
C GLU A 640 0.70 -18.38 19.31
N ALA A 641 -0.58 -18.52 19.67
CA ALA A 641 -1.38 -17.42 20.20
C ALA A 641 -1.03 -17.03 21.64
N MET A 642 -0.65 -17.96 22.54
CA MET A 642 -0.61 -17.67 23.98
C MET A 642 0.62 -18.16 24.74
N ARG A 643 1.56 -18.88 24.11
CA ARG A 643 2.73 -19.42 24.84
C ARG A 643 3.60 -18.32 25.44
N ASP A 644 3.73 -17.18 24.77
CA ASP A 644 4.41 -16.00 25.29
C ASP A 644 3.80 -15.53 26.61
N VAL A 645 2.47 -15.47 26.69
CA VAL A 645 1.72 -15.08 27.90
C VAL A 645 1.95 -16.08 29.05
N TRP A 646 1.90 -17.37 28.75
CA TRP A 646 2.21 -18.43 29.74
C TRP A 646 3.67 -18.39 30.22
N ALA A 647 4.62 -18.05 29.33
CA ALA A 647 6.03 -17.99 29.65
C ALA A 647 6.42 -16.73 30.43
N ALA A 648 5.68 -15.63 30.23
CA ALA A 648 5.85 -14.40 30.98
C ALA A 648 5.40 -14.54 32.46
N GLU A 649 4.47 -15.46 32.74
CA GLU A 649 3.98 -15.73 34.09
C GLU A 649 4.98 -16.57 34.90
N PRO A 650 5.51 -16.06 36.03
CA PRO A 650 6.49 -16.79 36.84
C PRO A 650 6.02 -18.18 37.27
N GLY A 651 6.79 -19.20 36.89
CA GLY A 651 6.57 -20.59 37.32
C GLY A 651 5.39 -21.31 36.66
N ALA A 652 4.53 -20.64 35.87
CA ALA A 652 3.30 -21.22 35.32
C ALA A 652 3.58 -22.46 34.43
N LEU A 653 4.58 -22.38 33.54
CA LEU A 653 4.94 -23.52 32.68
C LEU A 653 5.56 -24.70 33.44
N ASP A 654 6.30 -24.44 34.52
CA ASP A 654 6.87 -25.50 35.34
C ASP A 654 5.84 -26.11 36.28
N TRP A 655 4.93 -25.31 36.81
CA TRP A 655 3.72 -25.77 37.50
C TRP A 655 2.88 -26.66 36.58
N LEU A 656 2.63 -26.24 35.34
CA LEU A 656 1.91 -27.03 34.34
C LEU A 656 2.59 -28.39 34.10
N LYS A 657 3.93 -28.43 33.96
CA LYS A 657 4.68 -29.70 33.84
C LYS A 657 4.51 -30.60 35.07
N ARG A 658 4.60 -30.05 36.28
CA ARG A 658 4.47 -30.82 37.52
C ARG A 658 3.08 -31.43 37.69
N CYS A 659 2.03 -30.73 37.26
CA CYS A 659 0.66 -31.22 37.32
C CYS A 659 0.34 -32.34 36.31
N LEU A 660 1.24 -32.62 35.36
CA LEU A 660 1.07 -33.66 34.32
C LEU A 660 1.84 -34.96 34.62
N VAL A 661 2.66 -34.96 35.68
CA VAL A 661 3.34 -36.14 36.23
C VAL A 661 2.45 -36.72 37.32
#